data_AF-A0A673YRU6-F1
#
_entry.id   AF-A0A673YRU6-F1
#
_cell.length_a   1.000
_cell.length_b   1.000
_cell.length_c   1.000
_cell.angle_alpha   90.00
_cell.angle_beta   90.00
_cell.angle_gamma   90.00
#
_symmetry.space_group_name_H-M   'P 1'
#
loop_
_entity.id
_entity.type
_entity.pdbx_description
1 polymer ?
#
loop_
_entity_poly.entity_id
_entity_poly.type
_entity_poly.pdbx_seq_one_letter_code
_entity_poly.pdbx_strand_id
1 'polypeptide(L)'
;MADVLESGRAGAGSVVGAGSVDWQKRCVALEMQLLRFRLQAGKIRELLAEKVREREGQLIDCEHVSVDIVDDVLQIHVMEEKLKYANVQPSESENSVFRRYQDLTNQMQEKDAVIKRLEVQLEKQILVRAQEAKIIEEKAAKIKDWVTFKLREVSVARIHYVLKVWVRLEMLEKSGYLLKMGSQIKAWKRRWFILRNGEIFYYKSPSDVIRKPQGQMELNSSCRIARGEGAQTFQLITEKKTFFLAADSPNILEEWIRVLQNIFKVQASSPVAMETTTAKPTVRGWLTKVKHGHSKLVWCSLVSKVFYYYRNQDDKLPLGQLRMREAVVEEVDRSCDSDEDYEAGGRGFLSSHCTLVVHPREQSPTYLLIGTKQEKDTWLYHLTVAAGSSASFKVGTEYEQLVGNLLDVEGDPDSVLWRREALCFCKDGLRSPLTTLPSEALQTEALKLFKSCQLFINVLVEAPSIDYHMSLAQNALQVCLTHPELQNEMYCQLIKQTNCRTPHNSSLTQPGPECWQLLAVCVALFLPQQHFLWYLRQYLQRHADPRSEVGKYAVYCQRSVERTLQNGEREAKPSRMEVLSILLRNPYHHSLPFSIPVHFQNITYQVVGFDGSTTVEEFLSTLTQRVGMRKPHLSGFALFTDDPSGRDLEHCLRPSIKICDVISKWEQALKELHPGKYEGTRIVRLMYKNRLCFRAQAKGETERERLLLAYQVNDEVHQGHFPVNKELALEVAALMAQVEHGDLDRPAPSSASCSSPQPKSQQILLQALGRFYPKHYKQDCSMDQLRDLSERLATKWSVLRGCSASECVRIYLTVARKWPLFGAKLFHAKPLPPSSVEQSQVWLAVNEDGLCVLDYTMHPLVTYSYQSVITFGGCCDDLMVVVSQTKEQGGGKKSVEKLVFALPKPKVKSLYLYSLLYGSTQGKVSIVFSMAKPKVKSL
;
A
#
# COMPACT_ATOMS: atom_id res chain seq x y z
N MET A 1 -7.56 -2.28 40.58
CA MET A 1 -7.64 -2.10 42.05
C MET A 1 -7.69 -0.60 42.29
N ALA A 2 -8.56 0.00 43.08
CA ALA A 2 -9.84 -0.30 43.71
C ALA A 2 -10.33 1.07 44.22
N ASP A 3 -11.64 1.25 44.27
CA ASP A 3 -12.36 2.47 44.67
C ASP A 3 -11.96 3.05 46.03
N VAL A 4 -12.02 4.39 46.16
CA VAL A 4 -12.52 5.09 47.37
C VAL A 4 -13.15 6.44 46.97
N LEU A 5 -14.49 6.41 46.87
CA LEU A 5 -15.50 7.26 47.51
C LEU A 5 -15.45 8.81 47.40
N GLU A 6 -16.46 9.31 46.68
CA GLU A 6 -17.56 10.18 47.14
C GLU A 6 -17.39 11.05 48.40
N SER A 7 -17.57 12.36 48.22
CA SER A 7 -18.69 13.18 48.77
C SER A 7 -18.50 14.62 48.22
N GLY A 8 -19.47 15.50 48.06
CA GLY A 8 -20.84 15.57 48.49
C GLY A 8 -21.43 16.88 47.95
N ARG A 9 -22.75 16.90 47.89
CA ARG A 9 -23.67 17.87 47.28
C ARG A 9 -23.58 19.33 47.75
N ALA A 10 -24.17 20.16 46.88
CA ALA A 10 -25.03 21.32 47.12
C ALA A 10 -24.38 22.69 47.26
N GLY A 11 -24.96 23.66 46.53
CA GLY A 11 -24.70 25.08 46.72
C GLY A 11 -25.03 25.90 45.48
N ALA A 12 -26.29 26.29 45.36
CA ALA A 12 -26.77 27.22 44.35
C ALA A 12 -26.06 28.58 44.43
N GLY A 13 -25.90 29.26 43.30
CA GLY A 13 -25.66 30.69 43.28
C GLY A 13 -24.64 31.18 42.25
N SER A 14 -25.19 31.74 41.17
CA SER A 14 -24.68 32.94 40.52
C SER A 14 -23.44 32.86 39.60
N VAL A 15 -23.57 33.63 38.51
CA VAL A 15 -22.53 34.14 37.62
C VAL A 15 -21.86 33.13 36.67
N VAL A 16 -22.43 32.92 35.48
CA VAL A 16 -21.65 32.47 34.32
C VAL A 16 -20.90 33.68 33.74
N GLY A 17 -19.90 34.14 34.47
CA GLY A 17 -18.79 34.92 33.94
C GLY A 17 -17.69 33.92 33.59
N ALA A 18 -17.70 33.39 32.37
CA ALA A 18 -16.60 32.55 31.90
C ALA A 18 -15.42 33.46 31.55
N GLY A 19 -14.69 33.84 32.60
CA GLY A 19 -13.48 34.63 32.55
C GLY A 19 -12.55 34.11 31.46
N SER A 20 -12.22 35.02 30.55
CA SER A 20 -11.19 34.90 29.53
C SER A 20 -9.97 34.20 30.11
N VAL A 21 -9.81 32.92 29.80
CA VAL A 21 -8.57 32.20 30.06
C VAL A 21 -7.49 32.95 29.29
N ASP A 22 -6.59 33.61 30.02
CA ASP A 22 -5.45 34.33 29.47
C ASP A 22 -4.49 33.30 28.85
N TRP A 23 -4.80 32.90 27.62
CA TRP A 23 -4.03 31.95 26.83
C TRP A 23 -2.60 32.42 26.61
N GLN A 24 -2.38 33.75 26.67
CA GLN A 24 -1.06 34.34 26.56
C GLN A 24 -0.21 33.99 27.79
N LYS A 25 -0.74 34.16 29.01
CA LYS A 25 -0.05 33.71 30.23
C LYS A 25 0.14 32.19 30.29
N ARG A 26 -0.80 31.39 29.76
CA ARG A 26 -0.67 29.92 29.72
C ARG A 26 0.33 29.42 28.67
N CYS A 27 0.39 30.05 27.49
CA CYS A 27 1.40 29.74 26.48
C CYS A 27 2.79 30.14 26.95
N VAL A 28 2.95 31.31 27.57
CA VAL A 28 4.23 31.74 28.16
C VAL A 28 4.64 30.82 29.31
N ALA A 29 3.71 30.38 30.16
CA ALA A 29 4.00 29.41 31.21
C ALA A 29 4.43 28.03 30.66
N LEU A 30 3.79 27.56 29.59
CA LEU A 30 4.14 26.30 28.92
C LEU A 30 5.47 26.39 28.15
N GLU A 31 5.77 27.53 27.51
CA GLU A 31 7.07 27.80 26.89
C GLU A 31 8.18 27.88 27.94
N MET A 32 7.94 28.53 29.08
CA MET A 32 8.88 28.51 30.21
C MET A 32 9.03 27.11 30.84
N GLN A 33 8.04 26.24 30.77
CA GLN A 33 8.17 24.84 31.21
C GLN A 33 8.91 23.98 30.18
N LEU A 34 8.67 24.17 28.89
CA LEU A 34 9.40 23.48 27.83
C LEU A 34 10.87 23.90 27.79
N LEU A 35 11.15 25.19 28.02
CA LEU A 35 12.50 25.72 28.14
C LEU A 35 13.21 25.17 29.40
N ARG A 36 12.52 25.10 30.55
CA ARG A 36 13.04 24.43 31.76
C ARG A 36 13.32 22.95 31.53
N PHE A 37 12.46 22.23 30.80
CA PHE A 37 12.65 20.82 30.47
C PHE A 37 13.82 20.61 29.52
N ARG A 38 14.01 21.51 28.53
CA ARG A 38 15.18 21.49 27.63
C ARG A 38 16.48 21.81 28.35
N LEU A 39 16.47 22.76 29.28
CA LEU A 39 17.62 23.09 30.13
C LEU A 39 17.93 21.94 31.11
N GLN A 40 16.94 21.27 31.69
CA GLN A 40 17.15 20.07 32.51
C GLN A 40 17.69 18.89 31.67
N ALA A 41 17.17 18.65 30.48
CA ALA A 41 17.70 17.62 29.57
C ALA A 41 19.10 17.96 29.04
N GLY A 42 19.44 19.25 28.92
CA GLY A 42 20.79 19.74 28.68
C GLY A 42 21.71 19.41 29.85
N LYS A 43 21.32 19.80 31.07
CA LYS A 43 22.09 19.58 32.30
C LYS A 43 22.27 18.09 32.64
N ILE A 44 21.28 17.24 32.32
CA ILE A 44 21.39 15.78 32.41
C ILE A 44 22.39 15.23 31.40
N ARG A 45 22.41 15.72 30.16
CA ARG A 45 23.41 15.30 29.16
C ARG A 45 24.82 15.76 29.51
N GLU A 46 24.95 16.95 30.09
CA GLU A 46 26.23 17.50 30.55
C GLU A 46 26.76 16.73 31.76
N LEU A 47 25.91 16.44 32.75
CA LEU A 47 26.25 15.57 33.88
C LEU A 47 26.55 14.14 33.45
N LEU A 48 25.88 13.61 32.41
CA LEU A 48 26.17 12.29 31.86
C LEU A 48 27.55 12.28 31.17
N ALA A 49 27.88 13.34 30.42
CA ALA A 49 29.19 13.49 29.79
C ALA A 49 30.32 13.68 30.82
N GLU A 50 30.05 14.41 31.91
CA GLU A 50 30.96 14.55 33.04
C GLU A 50 31.16 13.22 33.77
N LYS A 51 30.09 12.44 34.01
CA LYS A 51 30.16 11.08 34.61
C LYS A 51 30.90 10.07 33.74
N VAL A 52 30.80 10.21 32.42
CA VAL A 52 31.53 9.38 31.44
C VAL A 52 33.01 9.73 31.48
N ARG A 53 33.37 11.02 31.49
CA ARG A 53 34.77 11.45 31.65
C ARG A 53 35.36 11.07 33.01
N GLU A 54 34.58 11.14 34.09
CA GLU A 54 34.97 10.68 35.43
C GLU A 54 35.29 9.17 35.43
N ARG A 55 34.50 8.36 34.69
CA ARG A 55 34.73 6.92 34.51
C ARG A 55 35.89 6.60 33.60
N GLU A 56 36.10 7.38 32.54
CA GLU A 56 37.26 7.24 31.65
C GLU A 56 38.56 7.58 32.40
N GLY A 57 38.55 8.62 33.26
CA GLY A 57 39.67 8.95 34.15
C GLY A 57 39.97 7.83 35.15
N GLN A 58 38.96 7.25 35.79
CA GLN A 58 39.13 6.09 36.67
C GLN A 58 39.63 4.83 35.94
N LEU A 59 39.29 4.67 34.66
CA LEU A 59 39.81 3.58 33.83
C LEU A 59 41.30 3.77 33.56
N ILE A 60 41.71 5.00 33.25
CA ILE A 60 43.11 5.38 33.03
C ILE A 60 43.93 5.20 34.33
N ASP A 61 43.39 5.62 35.48
CA ASP A 61 44.04 5.40 36.79
C ASP A 61 44.17 3.90 37.12
N CYS A 62 43.17 3.07 36.78
CA CYS A 62 43.25 1.62 36.91
C CYS A 62 44.28 0.98 35.96
N GLU A 63 44.43 1.52 34.75
CA GLU A 63 45.50 1.11 33.82
C GLU A 63 46.87 1.50 34.35
N HIS A 64 47.05 2.68 34.93
CA HIS A 64 48.30 3.10 35.57
C HIS A 64 48.67 2.23 36.76
N VAL A 65 47.71 1.90 37.65
CA VAL A 65 47.94 0.96 38.76
C VAL A 65 48.28 -0.45 38.25
N SER A 66 47.71 -0.86 37.11
CA SER A 66 48.07 -2.15 36.48
C SER A 66 49.49 -2.14 35.91
N VAL A 67 49.96 -1.00 35.38
CA VAL A 67 51.34 -0.83 34.92
C VAL A 67 52.32 -0.83 36.09
N ASP A 68 51.99 -0.18 37.21
CA ASP A 68 52.81 -0.19 38.42
C ASP A 68 52.94 -1.61 39.01
N ILE A 69 51.86 -2.41 38.99
CA ILE A 69 51.89 -3.82 39.37
C ILE A 69 52.78 -4.65 38.44
N VAL A 70 52.80 -4.33 37.13
CA VAL A 70 53.68 -5.00 36.17
C VAL A 70 55.15 -4.65 36.42
N ASP A 71 55.45 -3.40 36.77
CA ASP A 71 56.81 -2.96 37.14
C ASP A 71 57.28 -3.60 38.46
N ASP A 72 56.40 -3.75 39.46
CA ASP A 72 56.68 -4.47 40.71
C ASP A 72 56.93 -5.96 40.47
N VAL A 73 56.16 -6.60 39.57
CA VAL A 73 56.37 -8.00 39.17
C VAL A 73 57.69 -8.17 38.42
N LEU A 74 58.07 -7.21 37.57
CA LEU A 74 59.39 -7.19 36.93
C LEU A 74 60.52 -7.02 37.96
N GLN A 75 60.32 -6.20 39.00
CA GLN A 75 61.28 -6.06 40.10
C GLN A 75 61.43 -7.34 40.92
N ILE A 76 60.33 -8.06 41.18
CA ILE A 76 60.37 -9.37 41.83
C ILE A 76 61.13 -10.39 40.97
N HIS A 77 60.90 -10.41 39.66
CA HIS A 77 61.63 -11.31 38.77
C HIS A 77 63.14 -10.98 38.70
N VAL A 78 63.49 -9.69 38.71
CA VAL A 78 64.88 -9.22 38.82
C VAL A 78 65.48 -9.57 40.19
N MET A 79 64.69 -9.57 41.27
CA MET A 79 65.12 -10.04 42.59
C MET A 79 65.29 -11.55 42.64
N GLU A 80 64.44 -12.34 41.97
CA GLU A 80 64.60 -13.79 41.81
C GLU A 80 65.87 -14.14 41.02
N GLU A 81 66.22 -13.35 40.00
CA GLU A 81 67.47 -13.49 39.27
C GLU A 81 68.69 -13.13 40.14
N LYS A 82 68.58 -12.06 40.95
CA LYS A 82 69.62 -11.67 41.92
C LYS A 82 69.79 -12.67 43.07
N LEU A 83 68.71 -13.36 43.48
CA LEU A 83 68.73 -14.43 44.49
C LEU A 83 69.39 -15.70 43.97
N LYS A 84 69.27 -16.03 42.67
CA LYS A 84 70.05 -17.12 42.06
C LYS A 84 71.56 -16.89 42.07
N TYR A 85 72.01 -15.64 42.19
CA TYR A 85 73.42 -15.27 42.36
C TYR A 85 73.88 -15.19 43.82
N ALA A 86 72.97 -15.19 44.79
CA ALA A 86 73.26 -15.08 46.22
C ALA A 86 73.02 -16.43 46.93
N ASN A 87 74.10 -17.20 47.04
CA ASN A 87 74.13 -18.51 47.67
C ASN A 87 73.97 -18.44 49.20
N VAL A 88 72.75 -18.50 49.76
CA VAL A 88 72.49 -18.76 51.21
C VAL A 88 71.15 -19.50 51.43
N GLN A 89 71.16 -20.53 52.30
CA GLN A 89 70.06 -21.45 52.64
C GLN A 89 69.05 -20.93 53.70
N PRO A 90 67.83 -21.53 53.80
CA PRO A 90 66.68 -20.95 54.49
C PRO A 90 66.50 -21.41 55.96
N SER A 91 65.77 -20.63 56.77
CA SER A 91 65.28 -21.08 58.09
C SER A 91 63.92 -20.48 58.50
N GLU A 92 63.12 -21.34 59.15
CA GLU A 92 61.87 -21.25 59.96
C GLU A 92 60.77 -20.20 59.68
N SER A 93 61.04 -19.09 59.03
CA SER A 93 60.07 -18.08 58.61
C SER A 93 59.14 -18.55 57.47
N GLU A 94 59.59 -19.50 56.66
CA GLU A 94 58.90 -20.01 55.46
C GLU A 94 57.62 -20.80 55.78
N ASN A 95 57.54 -21.51 56.91
CA ASN A 95 56.35 -22.31 57.26
C ASN A 95 55.14 -21.44 57.67
N SER A 96 55.37 -20.26 58.22
CA SER A 96 54.29 -19.31 58.54
C SER A 96 53.78 -18.61 57.28
N VAL A 97 54.70 -18.29 56.35
CA VAL A 97 54.39 -17.67 55.06
C VAL A 97 53.66 -18.66 54.16
N PHE A 98 54.04 -19.94 54.17
CA PHE A 98 53.38 -20.97 53.39
C PHE A 98 51.94 -21.22 53.83
N ARG A 99 51.67 -21.30 55.15
CA ARG A 99 50.27 -21.40 55.64
C ARG A 99 49.46 -20.16 55.29
N ARG A 100 50.05 -18.97 55.42
CA ARG A 100 49.37 -17.71 55.10
C ARG A 100 49.11 -17.56 53.61
N TYR A 101 50.03 -18.02 52.76
CA TYR A 101 49.87 -18.13 51.31
C TYR A 101 48.74 -19.10 50.96
N GLN A 102 48.67 -20.24 51.64
CA GLN A 102 47.62 -21.23 51.40
C GLN A 102 46.23 -20.75 51.86
N ASP A 103 46.14 -20.05 52.99
CA ASP A 103 44.91 -19.40 53.45
C ASP A 103 44.48 -18.27 52.50
N LEU A 104 45.42 -17.45 52.02
CA LEU A 104 45.14 -16.42 51.01
C LEU A 104 44.68 -17.04 49.68
N THR A 105 45.27 -18.16 49.28
CA THR A 105 44.90 -18.86 48.03
C THR A 105 43.49 -19.44 48.15
N ASN A 106 43.15 -20.02 49.30
CA ASN A 106 41.80 -20.52 49.57
C ASN A 106 40.78 -19.38 49.60
N GLN A 107 41.10 -18.24 50.24
CA GLN A 107 40.24 -17.05 50.22
C GLN A 107 40.11 -16.45 48.81
N MET A 108 41.17 -16.47 48.00
CA MET A 108 41.15 -16.00 46.63
C MET A 108 40.21 -16.87 45.77
N GLN A 109 40.31 -18.20 45.90
CA GLN A 109 39.41 -19.13 45.21
C GLN A 109 37.95 -19.00 45.65
N GLU A 110 37.71 -18.77 46.94
CA GLU A 110 36.36 -18.55 47.47
C GLU A 110 35.77 -17.22 46.95
N LYS A 111 36.59 -16.17 46.86
CA LYS A 111 36.20 -14.88 46.26
C LYS A 111 35.97 -14.98 44.76
N ASP A 112 36.78 -15.72 44.02
CA ASP A 112 36.56 -15.97 42.58
C ASP A 112 35.24 -16.73 42.34
N ALA A 113 34.90 -17.69 43.21
CA ALA A 113 33.61 -18.37 43.14
C ALA A 113 32.43 -17.43 43.43
N VAL A 114 32.61 -16.46 44.34
CA VAL A 114 31.60 -15.40 44.60
C VAL A 114 31.49 -14.46 43.40
N ILE A 115 32.61 -14.04 42.80
CA ILE A 115 32.64 -13.16 41.62
C ILE A 115 31.88 -13.81 40.47
N LYS A 116 32.16 -15.08 40.14
CA LYS A 116 31.44 -15.81 39.09
C LYS A 116 29.93 -15.91 39.36
N ARG A 117 29.52 -16.08 40.62
CA ARG A 117 28.08 -16.09 40.97
C ARG A 117 27.45 -14.71 40.77
N LEU A 118 28.15 -13.64 41.12
CA LEU A 118 27.68 -12.27 40.95
C LEU A 118 27.64 -11.85 39.48
N GLU A 119 28.60 -12.29 38.66
CA GLU A 119 28.60 -12.07 37.20
C GLU A 119 27.37 -12.71 36.54
N VAL A 120 27.04 -13.96 36.89
CA VAL A 120 25.83 -14.63 36.40
C VAL A 120 24.56 -13.93 36.87
N GLN A 121 24.54 -13.40 38.11
CA GLN A 121 23.41 -12.59 38.60
C GLN A 121 23.31 -11.25 37.85
N LEU A 122 24.43 -10.62 37.53
CA LEU A 122 24.48 -9.36 36.80
C LEU A 122 24.02 -9.54 35.35
N GLU A 123 24.43 -10.59 34.65
CA GLU A 123 23.95 -10.92 33.30
C GLU A 123 22.44 -11.16 33.28
N LYS A 124 21.90 -11.88 34.28
CA LYS A 124 20.44 -12.02 34.44
C LYS A 124 19.76 -10.67 34.67
N GLN A 125 20.36 -9.80 35.46
CA GLN A 125 19.81 -8.47 35.75
C GLN A 125 19.85 -7.54 34.53
N ILE A 126 20.90 -7.63 33.70
CA ILE A 126 21.02 -6.93 32.42
C ILE A 126 19.93 -7.39 31.45
N LEU A 127 19.67 -8.70 31.37
CA LEU A 127 18.62 -9.25 30.50
C LEU A 127 17.21 -8.79 30.93
N VAL A 128 16.93 -8.76 32.24
CA VAL A 128 15.66 -8.26 32.79
C VAL A 128 15.50 -6.76 32.52
N ARG A 129 16.55 -5.95 32.75
CA ARG A 129 16.55 -4.51 32.47
C ARG A 129 16.37 -4.20 30.98
N ALA A 130 16.95 -5.00 30.09
CA ALA A 130 16.76 -4.87 28.64
C ALA A 130 15.30 -5.17 28.23
N GLN A 131 14.67 -6.16 28.87
CA GLN A 131 13.25 -6.48 28.67
C GLN A 131 12.33 -5.36 29.18
N GLU A 132 12.62 -4.80 30.36
CA GLU A 132 11.88 -3.66 30.93
C GLU A 132 12.03 -2.39 30.08
N ALA A 133 13.22 -2.12 29.56
CA ALA A 133 13.47 -1.00 28.65
C ALA A 133 12.66 -1.12 27.36
N LYS A 134 12.55 -2.33 26.79
CA LYS A 134 11.71 -2.58 25.60
C LYS A 134 10.22 -2.36 25.88
N ILE A 135 9.74 -2.72 27.07
CA ILE A 135 8.35 -2.47 27.51
C ILE A 135 8.10 -0.97 27.71
N ILE A 136 9.07 -0.24 28.28
CA ILE A 136 9.01 1.22 28.46
C ILE A 136 8.96 1.91 27.09
N GLU A 137 9.76 1.46 26.13
CA GLU A 137 9.80 1.99 24.76
C GLU A 137 8.46 1.77 24.02
N GLU A 138 7.85 0.59 24.16
CA GLU A 138 6.52 0.30 23.62
C GLU A 138 5.40 1.13 24.30
N LYS A 139 5.47 1.33 25.61
CA LYS A 139 4.48 2.16 26.34
C LYS A 139 4.65 3.64 25.99
N ALA A 140 5.88 4.12 25.79
CA ALA A 140 6.18 5.47 25.34
C ALA A 140 5.68 5.72 23.90
N ALA A 141 5.81 4.74 23.00
CA ALA A 141 5.22 4.81 21.66
C ALA A 141 3.68 4.90 21.71
N LYS A 142 3.02 4.14 22.60
CA LYS A 142 1.56 4.22 22.79
C LYS A 142 1.10 5.56 23.38
N ILE A 143 1.85 6.14 24.33
CA ILE A 143 1.57 7.49 24.88
C ILE A 143 1.77 8.55 23.81
N LYS A 144 2.82 8.44 22.99
CA LYS A 144 3.06 9.34 21.85
C LYS A 144 1.92 9.26 20.85
N ASP A 145 1.46 8.08 20.49
CA ASP A 145 0.34 7.90 19.56
C ASP A 145 -0.98 8.41 20.15
N TRP A 146 -1.23 8.20 21.45
CA TRP A 146 -2.41 8.72 22.14
C TRP A 146 -2.39 10.25 22.30
N VAL A 147 -1.23 10.86 22.59
CA VAL A 147 -1.05 12.33 22.63
C VAL A 147 -1.19 12.92 21.22
N THR A 148 -0.67 12.26 20.20
CA THR A 148 -0.84 12.67 18.79
C THR A 148 -2.30 12.55 18.34
N PHE A 149 -3.03 11.57 18.90
CA PHE A 149 -4.45 11.38 18.70
C PHE A 149 -5.31 12.43 19.44
N LYS A 150 -5.00 12.75 20.71
CA LYS A 150 -5.72 13.76 21.51
C LYS A 150 -5.42 15.20 21.09
N LEU A 151 -4.19 15.50 20.63
CA LEU A 151 -3.85 16.79 19.99
C LEU A 151 -4.55 16.95 18.63
N ARG A 152 -4.84 15.84 17.92
CA ARG A 152 -5.69 15.86 16.72
C ARG A 152 -7.18 16.09 17.04
N GLU A 153 -7.67 15.70 18.21
CA GLU A 153 -9.05 15.97 18.65
C GLU A 153 -9.28 17.45 19.03
N VAL A 154 -8.29 18.12 19.63
CA VAL A 154 -8.51 19.44 20.26
C VAL A 154 -8.07 20.64 19.36
N SER A 155 -7.25 20.45 18.32
CA SER A 155 -6.58 21.60 17.65
C SER A 155 -7.06 21.97 16.24
N VAL A 156 -8.24 21.55 15.78
CA VAL A 156 -8.66 21.71 14.36
C VAL A 156 -9.50 22.95 14.03
N ALA A 157 -10.12 23.66 14.99
CA ALA A 157 -11.10 24.68 14.60
C ALA A 157 -10.56 26.11 14.34
N ARG A 158 -9.43 26.54 14.93
CA ARG A 158 -9.03 27.97 14.87
C ARG A 158 -7.64 28.26 14.30
N ILE A 159 -6.64 27.43 14.55
CA ILE A 159 -5.32 27.55 13.89
C ILE A 159 -5.43 27.13 12.42
N HIS A 160 -6.29 26.15 12.11
CA HIS A 160 -6.64 25.79 10.74
C HIS A 160 -7.44 26.88 10.01
N TYR A 161 -7.94 27.93 10.66
CA TYR A 161 -8.61 29.03 9.95
C TYR A 161 -7.58 30.05 9.45
N VAL A 162 -6.56 30.34 10.24
CA VAL A 162 -5.53 31.35 9.92
C VAL A 162 -4.41 30.73 9.08
N LEU A 163 -3.89 29.54 9.43
CA LEU A 163 -2.90 28.84 8.61
C LEU A 163 -3.48 28.32 7.29
N LYS A 164 -4.75 27.93 7.21
CA LYS A 164 -5.35 27.49 5.94
C LYS A 164 -5.71 28.65 5.02
N VAL A 165 -5.90 29.86 5.55
CA VAL A 165 -6.03 31.09 4.75
C VAL A 165 -4.65 31.56 4.30
N TRP A 166 -3.64 31.56 5.18
CA TRP A 166 -2.25 31.93 4.84
C TRP A 166 -1.58 30.95 3.87
N VAL A 167 -1.64 29.64 4.14
CA VAL A 167 -1.12 28.59 3.22
C VAL A 167 -1.93 28.54 1.92
N ARG A 168 -3.24 28.85 1.92
CA ARG A 168 -4.01 28.99 0.65
C ARG A 168 -3.64 30.23 -0.14
N LEU A 169 -3.20 31.32 0.50
CA LEU A 169 -2.78 32.55 -0.18
C LEU A 169 -1.39 32.40 -0.83
N GLU A 170 -0.49 31.61 -0.24
CA GLU A 170 0.83 31.29 -0.83
C GLU A 170 0.75 30.33 -2.05
N MET A 171 -0.38 29.65 -2.24
CA MET A 171 -0.65 28.70 -3.34
C MET A 171 -1.26 29.33 -4.61
N LEU A 172 -1.31 30.67 -4.73
CA LEU A 172 -2.07 31.35 -5.78
C LEU A 172 -1.17 31.86 -6.91
N GLU A 173 -1.48 31.50 -8.16
CA GLU A 173 -0.75 31.97 -9.36
C GLU A 173 -0.72 33.50 -9.44
N LYS A 174 -1.86 34.13 -9.10
CA LYS A 174 -1.99 35.57 -8.83
C LYS A 174 -3.24 35.82 -7.96
N SER A 175 -3.22 36.87 -7.14
CA SER A 175 -4.42 37.35 -6.47
C SER A 175 -4.41 38.88 -6.36
N GLY A 176 -5.57 39.48 -6.21
CA GLY A 176 -5.69 40.94 -6.15
C GLY A 176 -7.10 41.44 -6.40
N TYR A 177 -7.34 42.73 -6.14
CA TYR A 177 -8.59 43.37 -6.51
C TYR A 177 -8.61 43.69 -8.01
N LEU A 178 -9.75 43.43 -8.65
CA LEU A 178 -10.11 43.97 -9.96
C LEU A 178 -11.57 44.45 -9.92
N LEU A 179 -11.89 45.39 -10.80
CA LEU A 179 -13.25 45.80 -11.08
C LEU A 179 -13.84 44.88 -12.15
N LYS A 180 -15.05 44.37 -11.92
CA LYS A 180 -15.76 43.50 -12.86
C LYS A 180 -17.07 44.12 -13.28
N MET A 181 -17.35 44.15 -14.58
CA MET A 181 -18.65 44.59 -15.09
C MET A 181 -19.73 43.52 -14.84
N GLY A 182 -20.89 43.95 -14.32
CA GLY A 182 -22.07 43.11 -14.16
C GLY A 182 -22.71 42.71 -15.49
N SER A 183 -23.36 41.55 -15.53
CA SER A 183 -23.98 41.03 -16.77
C SER A 183 -25.40 41.54 -17.01
N GLN A 184 -26.19 41.74 -15.94
CA GLN A 184 -27.56 42.25 -16.01
C GLN A 184 -27.62 43.77 -15.82
N ILE A 185 -26.74 44.31 -14.96
CA ILE A 185 -26.58 45.74 -14.70
C ILE A 185 -25.13 46.07 -15.05
N LYS A 186 -24.92 46.95 -16.02
CA LYS A 186 -23.60 47.38 -16.54
C LYS A 186 -22.85 48.30 -15.56
N ALA A 187 -22.81 47.89 -14.30
CA ALA A 187 -22.07 48.59 -13.24
C ALA A 187 -20.78 47.82 -12.92
N TRP A 188 -19.72 48.58 -12.67
CA TRP A 188 -18.43 48.05 -12.22
C TRP A 188 -18.49 47.72 -10.73
N LYS A 189 -18.09 46.50 -10.36
CA LYS A 189 -18.03 46.06 -8.97
C LYS A 189 -16.63 45.58 -8.62
N ARG A 190 -16.05 46.13 -7.55
CA ARG A 190 -14.77 45.70 -6.99
C ARG A 190 -14.91 44.29 -6.41
N ARG A 191 -14.01 43.39 -6.79
CA ARG A 191 -14.00 41.98 -6.35
C ARG A 191 -12.57 41.52 -6.12
N TRP A 192 -12.40 40.62 -5.15
CA TRP A 192 -11.11 39.98 -4.90
C TRP A 192 -10.99 38.76 -5.81
N PHE A 193 -10.03 38.78 -6.73
CA PHE A 193 -9.77 37.71 -7.67
C PHE A 193 -8.61 36.84 -7.19
N ILE A 194 -8.74 35.55 -7.42
CA ILE A 194 -7.75 34.52 -7.13
C ILE A 194 -7.62 33.63 -8.34
N LEU A 195 -6.40 33.48 -8.83
CA LEU A 195 -6.04 32.55 -9.89
C LEU A 195 -5.25 31.39 -9.29
N ARG A 196 -5.70 30.16 -9.51
CA ARG A 196 -5.07 28.94 -9.01
C ARG A 196 -5.45 27.75 -9.87
N ASN A 197 -4.48 26.89 -10.22
CA ASN A 197 -4.69 25.65 -10.96
C ASN A 197 -5.40 25.87 -12.31
N GLY A 198 -5.11 26.98 -13.00
CA GLY A 198 -5.80 27.32 -14.26
C GLY A 198 -7.27 27.73 -14.10
N GLU A 199 -7.69 28.16 -12.90
CA GLU A 199 -9.05 28.66 -12.65
C GLU A 199 -9.01 30.00 -11.93
N ILE A 200 -9.88 30.93 -12.32
CA ILE A 200 -10.07 32.22 -11.64
C ILE A 200 -11.34 32.17 -10.80
N PHE A 201 -11.19 32.41 -9.51
CA PHE A 201 -12.27 32.59 -8.55
C PHE A 201 -12.39 34.05 -8.15
N TYR A 202 -13.60 34.55 -7.92
CA TYR A 202 -13.78 35.89 -7.37
C TYR A 202 -14.74 35.97 -6.19
N TYR A 203 -14.41 36.84 -5.25
CA TYR A 203 -15.02 36.98 -3.93
C TYR A 203 -15.40 38.43 -3.64
N LYS A 204 -16.24 38.67 -2.61
CA LYS A 204 -16.58 40.04 -2.21
C LYS A 204 -15.37 40.69 -1.56
N SER A 205 -14.68 39.95 -0.71
CA SER A 205 -13.46 40.35 -0.03
C SER A 205 -12.46 39.19 0.10
N PRO A 206 -11.18 39.46 0.43
CA PRO A 206 -10.17 38.44 0.76
C PRO A 206 -10.59 37.53 1.92
N SER A 207 -11.40 38.04 2.86
CA SER A 207 -11.90 37.27 4.01
C SER A 207 -12.92 36.20 3.62
N ASP A 208 -13.51 36.28 2.42
CA ASP A 208 -14.53 35.34 1.94
C ASP A 208 -13.96 34.11 1.19
N VAL A 209 -12.63 33.99 1.06
CA VAL A 209 -11.95 32.95 0.24
C VAL A 209 -12.20 31.52 0.76
N ILE A 210 -12.57 31.39 2.02
CA ILE A 210 -12.97 30.15 2.70
C ILE A 210 -14.45 29.79 2.51
N ARG A 211 -15.27 30.72 1.98
CA ARG A 211 -16.67 30.51 1.64
C ARG A 211 -16.80 30.18 0.14
N LYS A 212 -18.02 29.89 -0.32
CA LYS A 212 -18.29 29.65 -1.74
C LYS A 212 -17.98 30.92 -2.57
N PRO A 213 -17.22 30.82 -3.68
CA PRO A 213 -16.92 31.97 -4.53
C PRO A 213 -18.20 32.58 -5.13
N GLN A 214 -18.18 33.88 -5.41
CA GLN A 214 -19.27 34.54 -6.13
C GLN A 214 -19.32 34.15 -7.61
N GLY A 215 -18.21 33.64 -8.13
CA GLY A 215 -18.14 33.01 -9.43
C GLY A 215 -16.76 32.46 -9.70
N GLN A 216 -16.72 31.64 -10.74
CA GLN A 216 -15.56 30.89 -11.19
C GLN A 216 -15.46 31.02 -12.71
N MET A 217 -14.24 31.10 -13.22
CA MET A 217 -13.92 31.25 -14.63
C MET A 217 -12.81 30.24 -14.91
N GLU A 218 -13.18 29.16 -15.59
CA GLU A 218 -12.25 28.11 -16.00
C GLU A 218 -11.40 28.61 -17.17
N LEU A 219 -10.08 28.42 -17.10
CA LEU A 219 -9.14 28.78 -18.16
C LEU A 219 -8.75 27.52 -18.93
N ASN A 220 -9.10 27.50 -20.20
CA ASN A 220 -8.76 26.43 -21.14
C ASN A 220 -8.06 27.01 -22.38
N SER A 221 -7.62 26.14 -23.29
CA SER A 221 -6.89 26.51 -24.51
C SER A 221 -7.68 27.39 -25.48
N SER A 222 -9.01 27.48 -25.34
CA SER A 222 -9.89 28.32 -26.15
C SER A 222 -10.12 29.72 -25.57
N CYS A 223 -9.63 30.01 -24.35
CA CYS A 223 -9.71 31.33 -23.75
C CYS A 223 -8.79 32.34 -24.45
N ARG A 224 -9.27 33.59 -24.63
CA ARG A 224 -8.51 34.69 -25.24
C ARG A 224 -8.61 35.96 -24.41
N ILE A 225 -7.57 36.79 -24.47
CA ILE A 225 -7.57 38.13 -23.85
C ILE A 225 -7.56 39.19 -24.95
N ALA A 226 -8.47 40.15 -24.84
CA ALA A 226 -8.49 41.36 -25.65
C ALA A 226 -8.37 42.58 -24.73
N ARG A 227 -7.61 43.61 -25.14
CA ARG A 227 -7.59 44.88 -24.40
C ARG A 227 -8.90 45.62 -24.65
N GLY A 228 -9.45 46.25 -23.61
CA GLY A 228 -10.68 47.04 -23.74
C GLY A 228 -10.39 48.47 -24.20
N GLU A 229 -11.42 49.17 -24.68
CA GLU A 229 -11.33 50.54 -25.21
C GLU A 229 -11.06 51.61 -24.13
N GLY A 230 -11.31 51.30 -22.85
CA GLY A 230 -11.04 52.20 -21.73
C GLY A 230 -9.64 52.00 -21.12
N ALA A 231 -9.04 53.08 -20.60
CA ALA A 231 -7.76 53.01 -19.89
C ALA A 231 -7.81 51.96 -18.76
N GLN A 232 -6.86 51.02 -18.78
CA GLN A 232 -6.69 49.98 -17.76
C GLN A 232 -7.75 48.85 -17.75
N THR A 233 -8.44 48.63 -18.89
CA THR A 233 -9.46 47.58 -19.04
C THR A 233 -9.01 46.42 -19.96
N PHE A 234 -9.47 45.20 -19.66
CA PHE A 234 -9.29 44.02 -20.51
C PHE A 234 -10.52 43.11 -20.48
N GLN A 235 -10.65 42.31 -21.53
CA GLN A 235 -11.70 41.31 -21.71
C GLN A 235 -11.08 39.93 -21.65
N LEU A 236 -11.61 39.07 -20.78
CA LEU A 236 -11.35 37.64 -20.83
C LEU A 236 -12.51 36.94 -21.53
N ILE A 237 -12.25 36.42 -22.72
CA ILE A 237 -13.22 35.74 -23.56
C ILE A 237 -13.06 34.24 -23.31
N THR A 238 -14.09 33.61 -22.75
CA THR A 238 -14.20 32.15 -22.64
C THR A 238 -15.27 31.63 -23.60
N GLU A 239 -15.33 30.32 -23.84
CA GLU A 239 -16.35 29.70 -24.72
C GLU A 239 -17.79 30.04 -24.32
N LYS A 240 -18.03 30.17 -23.02
CA LYS A 240 -19.37 30.38 -22.46
C LYS A 240 -19.71 31.85 -22.28
N LYS A 241 -18.70 32.72 -22.09
CA LYS A 241 -18.92 34.12 -21.67
C LYS A 241 -17.70 35.02 -21.83
N THR A 242 -17.94 36.28 -22.15
CA THR A 242 -16.92 37.34 -22.08
C THR A 242 -17.01 38.12 -20.78
N PHE A 243 -15.89 38.26 -20.08
CA PHE A 243 -15.75 38.96 -18.81
C PHE A 243 -14.96 40.25 -19.01
N PHE A 244 -15.58 41.39 -18.69
CA PHE A 244 -14.94 42.69 -18.75
C PHE A 244 -14.38 43.05 -17.37
N LEU A 245 -13.08 43.29 -17.31
CA LEU A 245 -12.30 43.52 -16.11
C LEU A 245 -11.51 44.83 -16.24
N ALA A 246 -11.35 45.54 -15.14
CA ALA A 246 -10.50 46.73 -15.05
C ALA A 246 -9.59 46.64 -13.84
N ALA A 247 -8.33 47.04 -14.00
CA ALA A 247 -7.36 47.12 -12.92
C ALA A 247 -7.32 48.52 -12.32
N ASP A 248 -6.84 48.63 -11.08
CA ASP A 248 -6.66 49.93 -10.41
C ASP A 248 -5.44 50.71 -10.92
N SER A 249 -4.52 50.04 -11.62
CA SER A 249 -3.34 50.66 -12.22
C SER A 249 -2.90 49.94 -13.50
N PRO A 250 -2.16 50.62 -14.42
CA PRO A 250 -1.59 50.00 -15.61
C PRO A 250 -0.65 48.83 -15.27
N ASN A 251 0.14 48.95 -14.20
CA ASN A 251 1.07 47.89 -13.77
C ASN A 251 0.32 46.62 -13.35
N ILE A 252 -0.76 46.77 -12.57
CA ILE A 252 -1.59 45.64 -12.16
C ILE A 252 -2.25 44.98 -13.38
N LEU A 253 -2.72 45.78 -14.34
CA LEU A 253 -3.28 45.28 -15.59
C LEU A 253 -2.25 44.40 -16.33
N GLU A 254 -1.05 44.93 -16.58
CA GLU A 254 0.00 44.21 -17.30
C GLU A 254 0.40 42.92 -16.59
N GLU A 255 0.50 42.93 -15.26
CA GLU A 255 0.78 41.73 -14.48
C GLU A 255 -0.31 40.66 -14.63
N TRP A 256 -1.59 41.04 -14.61
CA TRP A 256 -2.69 40.10 -14.80
C TRP A 256 -2.70 39.53 -16.23
N ILE A 257 -2.53 40.38 -17.24
CA ILE A 257 -2.47 39.94 -18.64
C ILE A 257 -1.30 38.97 -18.85
N ARG A 258 -0.10 39.32 -18.36
CA ARG A 258 1.11 38.49 -18.49
C ARG A 258 0.95 37.12 -17.84
N VAL A 259 0.39 37.04 -16.62
CA VAL A 259 0.19 35.75 -15.94
C VAL A 259 -0.81 34.88 -16.71
N LEU A 260 -1.93 35.44 -17.16
CA LEU A 260 -2.95 34.70 -17.90
C LEU A 260 -2.43 34.23 -19.27
N GLN A 261 -1.71 35.07 -20.01
CA GLN A 261 -1.10 34.70 -21.28
C GLN A 261 -0.07 33.57 -21.12
N ASN A 262 0.72 33.58 -20.03
CA ASN A 262 1.65 32.49 -19.74
C ASN A 262 0.94 31.15 -19.50
N ILE A 263 -0.20 31.16 -18.78
CA ILE A 263 -1.01 29.96 -18.56
C ILE A 263 -1.56 29.42 -19.88
N PHE A 264 -2.08 30.29 -20.75
CA PHE A 264 -2.55 29.87 -22.08
C PHE A 264 -1.41 29.31 -22.93
N LYS A 265 -0.21 29.89 -22.85
CA LYS A 265 0.97 29.38 -23.57
C LYS A 265 1.37 27.99 -23.07
N VAL A 266 1.37 27.76 -21.76
CA VAL A 266 1.65 26.44 -21.17
C VAL A 266 0.58 25.43 -21.59
N GLN A 267 -0.70 25.78 -21.50
CA GLN A 267 -1.82 24.92 -21.90
C GLN A 267 -1.85 24.61 -23.41
N ALA A 268 -1.52 25.58 -24.27
CA ALA A 268 -1.46 25.39 -25.72
C ALA A 268 -0.23 24.59 -26.18
N SER A 269 0.88 24.66 -25.42
CA SER A 269 2.10 23.88 -25.69
C SER A 269 2.08 22.45 -25.11
N SER A 270 1.04 22.11 -24.35
CA SER A 270 0.82 20.78 -23.76
C SER A 270 -0.17 20.00 -24.62
N PRO A 271 0.27 19.07 -25.48
CA PRO A 271 -0.65 18.11 -26.08
C PRO A 271 -1.15 17.19 -24.96
N VAL A 272 -2.44 17.27 -24.65
CA VAL A 272 -3.22 16.36 -23.80
C VAL A 272 -2.99 16.48 -22.29
N ALA A 273 -4.09 16.42 -21.55
CA ALA A 273 -4.16 16.41 -20.11
C ALA A 273 -3.21 15.37 -19.48
N MET A 274 -2.52 15.79 -18.43
CA MET A 274 -1.63 15.01 -17.57
C MET A 274 -2.28 13.76 -16.92
N GLU A 275 -3.56 13.50 -17.19
CA GLU A 275 -4.29 12.31 -16.75
C GLU A 275 -4.02 11.06 -17.63
N THR A 276 -3.32 11.19 -18.77
CA THR A 276 -3.08 10.04 -19.69
C THR A 276 -1.64 9.53 -19.76
N THR A 277 -0.64 10.20 -19.19
CA THR A 277 0.69 9.59 -19.03
C THR A 277 0.80 8.92 -17.67
N THR A 278 0.57 7.61 -17.64
CA THR A 278 0.87 6.70 -16.52
C THR A 278 2.37 6.60 -16.18
N ALA A 279 3.23 7.38 -16.83
CA ALA A 279 4.67 7.32 -16.71
C ALA A 279 5.15 7.95 -15.40
N LYS A 280 5.80 7.14 -14.55
CA LYS A 280 6.47 7.59 -13.32
C LYS A 280 7.63 8.54 -13.68
N PRO A 281 7.86 9.61 -12.89
CA PRO A 281 9.03 10.48 -13.09
C PRO A 281 10.33 9.72 -12.81
N THR A 282 11.37 10.00 -13.60
CA THR A 282 12.71 9.43 -13.39
C THR A 282 13.39 10.06 -12.19
N VAL A 283 13.36 11.39 -12.08
CA VAL A 283 13.95 12.14 -10.98
C VAL A 283 13.08 13.35 -10.64
N ARG A 284 13.01 13.70 -9.36
CA ARG A 284 12.23 14.82 -8.85
C ARG A 284 12.88 15.40 -7.59
N GLY A 285 12.66 16.68 -7.34
CA GLY A 285 13.25 17.36 -6.19
C GLY A 285 13.11 18.87 -6.26
N TRP A 286 13.41 19.53 -5.16
CA TRP A 286 13.47 20.99 -5.10
C TRP A 286 14.77 21.49 -5.72
N LEU A 287 14.67 22.40 -6.68
CA LEU A 287 15.81 23.06 -7.31
C LEU A 287 15.59 24.57 -7.36
N THR A 288 16.67 25.34 -7.32
CA THR A 288 16.60 26.79 -7.60
C THR A 288 16.84 27.01 -9.07
N LYS A 289 15.79 27.37 -9.81
CA LYS A 289 15.88 27.69 -11.24
C LYS A 289 16.25 29.15 -11.40
N VAL A 290 17.28 29.45 -12.18
CA VAL A 290 17.69 30.80 -12.55
C VAL A 290 17.52 31.01 -14.06
N LYS A 291 16.80 32.06 -14.44
CA LYS A 291 16.58 32.43 -15.84
C LYS A 291 16.50 33.95 -15.99
N HIS A 292 17.33 34.52 -16.86
CA HIS A 292 17.44 35.99 -17.06
C HIS A 292 17.64 36.76 -15.74
N GLY A 293 18.56 36.30 -14.87
CA GLY A 293 18.84 36.95 -13.58
C GLY A 293 17.78 36.71 -12.48
N HIS A 294 16.65 36.08 -12.78
CA HIS A 294 15.64 35.75 -11.77
C HIS A 294 15.81 34.33 -11.24
N SER A 295 16.10 34.19 -9.95
CA SER A 295 16.14 32.91 -9.23
C SER A 295 14.78 32.60 -8.60
N LYS A 296 14.39 31.32 -8.63
CA LYS A 296 13.17 30.84 -7.96
C LYS A 296 13.30 29.38 -7.55
N LEU A 297 13.00 29.09 -6.29
CA LEU A 297 12.83 27.71 -5.82
C LEU A 297 11.59 27.09 -6.45
N VAL A 298 11.77 25.95 -7.10
CA VAL A 298 10.72 25.23 -7.84
C VAL A 298 10.81 23.74 -7.57
N TRP A 299 9.68 23.06 -7.59
CA TRP A 299 9.63 21.61 -7.57
C TRP A 299 9.82 21.08 -8.99
N CYS A 300 10.87 20.31 -9.23
CA CYS A 300 11.22 19.81 -10.55
C CYS A 300 10.89 18.32 -10.69
N SER A 301 10.53 17.91 -11.90
CA SER A 301 10.22 16.52 -12.23
C SER A 301 10.59 16.23 -13.68
N LEU A 302 11.48 15.27 -13.90
CA LEU A 302 11.84 14.78 -15.22
C LEU A 302 10.99 13.55 -15.55
N VAL A 303 10.15 13.66 -16.59
CA VAL A 303 9.30 12.57 -17.07
C VAL A 303 9.66 12.30 -18.52
N SER A 304 10.20 11.11 -18.78
CA SER A 304 10.70 10.73 -20.11
C SER A 304 11.75 11.74 -20.61
N LYS A 305 11.46 12.49 -21.66
CA LYS A 305 12.36 13.46 -22.31
C LYS A 305 11.97 14.92 -22.05
N VAL A 306 11.13 15.16 -21.04
CA VAL A 306 10.61 16.50 -20.70
C VAL A 306 10.84 16.81 -19.23
N PHE A 307 11.52 17.92 -18.97
CA PHE A 307 11.78 18.44 -17.63
C PHE A 307 10.71 19.46 -17.26
N TYR A 308 9.86 19.11 -16.30
CA TYR A 308 8.81 19.98 -15.78
C TYR A 308 9.24 20.65 -14.49
N TYR A 309 8.79 21.89 -14.28
CA TYR A 309 8.95 22.58 -13.01
C TYR A 309 7.64 23.20 -12.56
N TYR A 310 7.34 23.02 -11.29
CA TYR A 310 6.11 23.40 -10.60
C TYR A 310 6.45 24.40 -9.50
N ARG A 311 5.44 25.09 -8.99
CA ARG A 311 5.64 25.89 -7.79
C ARG A 311 5.78 24.99 -6.57
N ASN A 312 4.96 23.93 -6.51
CA ASN A 312 4.95 22.94 -5.43
C ASN A 312 4.76 21.52 -5.97
N GLN A 313 5.02 20.53 -5.12
CA GLN A 313 4.89 19.10 -5.43
C GLN A 313 3.46 18.65 -5.80
N ASP A 314 2.44 19.30 -5.22
CA ASP A 314 1.04 18.91 -5.41
C ASP A 314 0.34 19.65 -6.56
N ASP A 315 1.04 20.53 -7.26
CA ASP A 315 0.46 21.31 -8.36
C ASP A 315 0.18 20.42 -9.56
N LYS A 316 -1.04 20.52 -10.11
CA LYS A 316 -1.45 19.75 -11.31
C LYS A 316 -0.92 20.32 -12.61
N LEU A 317 -0.56 21.60 -12.62
CA LEU A 317 -0.10 22.32 -13.81
C LEU A 317 1.33 22.82 -13.59
N PRO A 318 2.26 22.52 -14.51
CA PRO A 318 3.62 23.02 -14.41
C PRO A 318 3.66 24.54 -14.64
N LEU A 319 4.59 25.23 -13.96
CA LEU A 319 4.95 26.62 -14.28
C LEU A 319 5.59 26.73 -15.66
N GLY A 320 6.22 25.65 -16.12
CA GLY A 320 6.74 25.49 -17.46
C GLY A 320 7.48 24.17 -17.63
N GLN A 321 8.03 23.99 -18.83
CA GLN A 321 8.71 22.76 -19.23
C GLN A 321 9.92 23.06 -20.11
N LEU A 322 10.93 22.19 -20.08
CA LEU A 322 12.06 22.17 -20.99
C LEU A 322 12.05 20.83 -21.73
N ARG A 323 12.09 20.87 -23.07
CA ARG A 323 12.25 19.65 -23.88
C ARG A 323 13.73 19.29 -23.88
N MET A 324 14.06 18.08 -23.42
CA MET A 324 15.44 17.68 -23.22
C MET A 324 16.09 17.14 -24.49
N ARG A 325 15.32 16.58 -25.44
CA ARG A 325 15.88 15.97 -26.66
C ARG A 325 16.88 16.91 -27.36
N GLU A 326 18.10 16.43 -27.55
CA GLU A 326 19.23 17.17 -28.15
C GLU A 326 19.65 18.44 -27.37
N ALA A 327 19.24 18.58 -26.10
CA ALA A 327 19.73 19.65 -25.24
C ALA A 327 21.16 19.37 -24.78
N VAL A 328 21.95 20.41 -24.61
CA VAL A 328 23.28 20.30 -23.98
C VAL A 328 23.14 20.56 -22.48
N VAL A 329 23.73 19.69 -21.65
CA VAL A 329 23.70 19.81 -20.19
C VAL A 329 25.15 19.88 -19.71
N GLU A 330 25.51 20.97 -19.05
CA GLU A 330 26.88 21.24 -18.61
C GLU A 330 26.91 21.63 -17.13
N GLU A 331 27.99 21.27 -16.47
CA GLU A 331 28.33 21.80 -15.15
C GLU A 331 29.07 23.13 -15.33
N VAL A 332 28.61 24.16 -14.63
CA VAL A 332 29.24 25.48 -14.65
C VAL A 332 29.90 25.70 -13.30
N ASP A 333 31.23 25.80 -13.31
CA ASP A 333 31.97 26.16 -12.11
C ASP A 333 31.77 27.66 -11.84
N ARG A 334 31.37 28.00 -10.61
CA ARG A 334 31.17 29.38 -10.15
C ARG A 334 32.38 29.92 -9.39
N SER A 335 33.49 29.17 -9.34
CA SER A 335 34.71 29.58 -8.65
C SER A 335 35.37 30.86 -9.18
N CYS A 336 34.83 31.48 -10.24
CA CYS A 336 35.42 32.67 -10.88
C CYS A 336 34.59 33.96 -10.80
N ASP A 337 33.33 33.93 -10.31
CA ASP A 337 32.53 35.16 -10.19
C ASP A 337 32.44 35.58 -8.71
N SER A 338 33.42 36.37 -8.31
CA SER A 338 33.41 37.23 -7.14
C SER A 338 32.19 38.15 -7.20
N ASP A 339 31.13 37.82 -6.47
CA ASP A 339 30.23 38.79 -5.82
C ASP A 339 29.42 38.03 -4.75
N GLU A 340 29.99 38.02 -3.55
CA GLU A 340 29.27 37.70 -2.32
C GLU A 340 28.18 38.77 -2.10
N ASP A 341 26.89 38.43 -2.26
CA ASP A 341 25.79 39.15 -1.63
C ASP A 341 24.42 38.48 -1.89
N TYR A 342 24.14 37.37 -1.19
CA TYR A 342 22.76 36.87 -1.00
C TYR A 342 22.58 36.16 0.36
N GLU A 343 23.02 36.80 1.44
CA GLU A 343 22.60 36.48 2.80
C GLU A 343 21.43 37.39 3.19
N ALA A 344 20.19 36.92 3.01
CA ALA A 344 19.01 37.54 3.62
C ALA A 344 17.89 36.52 3.82
N GLY A 345 18.01 35.70 4.86
CA GLY A 345 16.92 34.84 5.34
C GLY A 345 17.41 33.76 6.30
N GLY A 346 17.40 34.07 7.59
CA GLY A 346 17.99 33.24 8.65
C GLY A 346 17.63 31.76 8.60
N ARG A 347 18.54 30.96 8.05
CA ARG A 347 18.99 29.63 8.45
C ARG A 347 20.30 29.41 7.70
N GLY A 348 21.44 29.62 8.35
CA GLY A 348 22.74 29.41 7.71
C GLY A 348 22.88 27.98 7.22
N PHE A 349 23.16 27.80 5.93
CA PHE A 349 23.76 26.61 5.31
C PHE A 349 24.09 26.88 3.81
N LEU A 350 25.38 26.76 3.46
CA LEU A 350 26.01 26.37 2.16
C LEU A 350 26.50 27.46 1.18
N SER A 351 27.77 27.85 1.33
CA SER A 351 28.60 28.58 0.35
C SER A 351 29.20 27.66 -0.74
N SER A 352 28.42 26.77 -1.36
CA SER A 352 28.92 25.93 -2.47
C SER A 352 27.77 25.41 -3.34
N HIS A 353 27.16 26.30 -4.13
CA HIS A 353 26.08 25.94 -5.05
C HIS A 353 26.63 25.26 -6.31
N CYS A 354 26.44 23.94 -6.39
CA CYS A 354 26.64 23.18 -7.63
C CYS A 354 25.67 23.69 -8.71
N THR A 355 26.17 24.19 -9.84
CA THR A 355 25.34 24.79 -10.89
C THR A 355 25.36 23.95 -12.16
N LEU A 356 24.18 23.58 -12.64
CA LEU A 356 23.99 22.96 -13.95
C LEU A 356 23.33 23.96 -14.89
N VAL A 357 23.75 23.96 -16.15
CA VAL A 357 23.07 24.69 -17.22
C VAL A 357 22.48 23.72 -18.22
N VAL A 358 21.22 23.94 -18.58
CA VAL A 358 20.54 23.22 -19.65
C VAL A 358 20.37 24.19 -20.82
N HIS A 359 20.85 23.78 -21.99
CA HIS A 359 20.73 24.48 -23.27
C HIS A 359 19.78 23.71 -24.20
N PRO A 360 18.45 23.95 -24.12
CA PRO A 360 17.51 23.35 -25.07
C PRO A 360 17.69 23.96 -26.46
N ARG A 361 17.53 23.15 -27.52
CA ARG A 361 17.72 23.57 -28.92
C ARG A 361 16.87 24.79 -29.35
N GLU A 362 15.65 24.88 -28.82
CA GLU A 362 14.66 25.91 -29.19
C GLU A 362 14.33 26.88 -28.06
N GLN A 363 15.05 26.82 -26.93
CA GLN A 363 14.77 27.68 -25.76
C GLN A 363 16.05 28.27 -25.20
N SER A 364 15.96 29.48 -24.64
CA SER A 364 17.05 30.11 -23.92
C SER A 364 17.60 29.22 -22.79
N PRO A 365 18.91 29.27 -22.50
CA PRO A 365 19.52 28.50 -21.41
C PRO A 365 18.80 28.67 -20.07
N THR A 366 18.80 27.62 -19.27
CA THR A 366 18.24 27.61 -17.92
C THR A 366 19.26 27.06 -16.95
N TYR A 367 19.57 27.83 -15.91
CA TYR A 367 20.51 27.44 -14.87
C TYR A 367 19.75 26.83 -13.70
N LEU A 368 20.32 25.79 -13.10
CA LEU A 368 19.77 25.05 -11.97
C LEU A 368 20.82 25.03 -10.86
N LEU A 369 20.49 25.62 -9.71
CA LEU A 369 21.34 25.59 -8.52
C LEU A 369 20.90 24.44 -7.63
N ILE A 370 21.87 23.65 -7.21
CA ILE A 370 21.65 22.39 -6.52
C ILE A 370 22.44 22.42 -5.20
N GLY A 371 21.79 21.99 -4.12
CA GLY A 371 22.31 22.17 -2.76
C GLY A 371 23.48 21.25 -2.43
N THR A 372 23.51 20.05 -3.01
CA THR A 372 24.54 19.06 -2.74
C THR A 372 25.19 18.54 -4.02
N LYS A 373 26.46 18.15 -3.93
CA LYS A 373 27.19 17.50 -5.03
C LYS A 373 26.46 16.24 -5.52
N GLN A 374 25.92 15.45 -4.59
CA GLN A 374 25.22 14.20 -4.93
C GLN A 374 23.92 14.43 -5.71
N GLU A 375 23.09 15.38 -5.28
CA GLU A 375 21.90 15.76 -6.03
C GLU A 375 22.30 16.32 -7.40
N LYS A 376 23.39 17.09 -7.48
CA LYS A 376 23.91 17.61 -8.75
C LYS A 376 24.30 16.49 -9.69
N ASP A 377 25.10 15.53 -9.23
CA ASP A 377 25.52 14.38 -10.03
C ASP A 377 24.31 13.57 -10.53
N THR A 378 23.29 13.40 -9.67
CA THR A 378 22.03 12.73 -10.02
C THR A 378 21.25 13.47 -11.10
N TRP A 379 21.05 14.78 -10.94
CA TRP A 379 20.37 15.60 -11.95
C TRP A 379 21.17 15.66 -13.25
N LEU A 380 22.49 15.83 -13.18
CA LEU A 380 23.38 15.85 -14.34
C LEU A 380 23.25 14.55 -15.15
N TYR A 381 23.33 13.39 -14.48
CA TYR A 381 23.16 12.09 -15.13
C TYR A 381 21.80 11.99 -15.83
N HIS A 382 20.71 12.17 -15.11
CA HIS A 382 19.37 11.97 -15.68
C HIS A 382 19.01 13.00 -16.77
N LEU A 383 19.44 14.25 -16.64
CA LEU A 383 19.23 15.27 -17.67
C LEU A 383 20.03 14.95 -18.94
N THR A 384 21.26 14.46 -18.81
CA THR A 384 22.10 14.04 -19.95
C THR A 384 21.51 12.81 -20.65
N VAL A 385 21.06 11.81 -19.87
CA VAL A 385 20.31 10.64 -20.37
C VAL A 385 19.04 11.08 -21.12
N ALA A 386 18.31 12.07 -20.59
CA ALA A 386 17.12 12.61 -21.24
C ALA A 386 17.46 13.43 -22.49
N ALA A 387 18.64 14.02 -22.57
CA ALA A 387 19.08 14.73 -23.76
C ALA A 387 19.37 13.82 -24.96
N GLY A 388 19.79 12.58 -24.71
CA GLY A 388 20.12 11.63 -25.78
C GLY A 388 21.42 12.01 -26.51
N SER A 389 22.37 12.64 -25.81
CA SER A 389 23.70 12.88 -26.34
C SER A 389 24.46 11.55 -26.43
N SER A 390 24.43 10.90 -27.60
CA SER A 390 25.03 9.59 -27.89
C SER A 390 26.55 9.61 -28.12
N ALA A 391 27.27 10.67 -27.74
CA ALA A 391 28.70 10.81 -28.10
C ALA A 391 29.67 10.40 -26.96
N SER A 392 29.37 9.32 -26.24
CA SER A 392 29.93 8.85 -24.95
C SER A 392 29.25 9.42 -23.71
N PHE A 393 28.57 8.55 -22.95
CA PHE A 393 28.16 8.85 -21.58
C PHE A 393 29.42 9.13 -20.74
N LYS A 394 29.77 10.40 -20.55
CA LYS A 394 30.86 10.84 -19.65
C LYS A 394 30.40 11.10 -18.21
N VAL A 395 29.11 10.92 -17.95
CA VAL A 395 28.46 11.22 -16.67
C VAL A 395 27.85 9.95 -16.08
N GLY A 396 27.74 9.90 -14.76
CA GLY A 396 27.32 8.73 -14.02
C GLY A 396 28.49 7.82 -13.63
N THR A 397 28.16 6.69 -13.03
CA THR A 397 29.11 5.66 -12.58
C THR A 397 29.83 4.97 -13.74
N GLU A 398 30.98 4.35 -13.49
CA GLU A 398 31.70 3.57 -14.53
C GLU A 398 30.79 2.51 -15.18
N TYR A 399 29.95 1.85 -14.39
CA TYR A 399 29.01 0.84 -14.89
C TYR A 399 27.99 1.45 -15.86
N GLU A 400 27.41 2.61 -15.52
CA GLU A 400 26.48 3.36 -16.39
C GLU A 400 27.13 3.78 -17.70
N GLN A 401 28.37 4.27 -17.64
CA GLN A 401 29.12 4.68 -18.83
C GLN A 401 29.38 3.49 -19.77
N LEU A 402 29.74 2.33 -19.21
CA LEU A 402 29.94 1.10 -19.99
C LEU A 402 28.63 0.58 -20.61
N VAL A 403 27.51 0.66 -19.89
CA VAL A 403 26.18 0.33 -20.44
C VAL A 403 25.79 1.30 -21.57
N GLY A 404 26.10 2.59 -21.41
CA GLY A 404 25.93 3.59 -22.46
C GLY A 404 26.76 3.27 -23.72
N ASN A 405 28.04 2.93 -23.54
CA ASN A 405 28.91 2.53 -24.65
C ASN A 405 28.43 1.24 -25.33
N LEU A 406 27.85 0.30 -24.58
CA LEU A 406 27.20 -0.90 -25.14
C LEU A 406 25.97 -0.53 -25.98
N LEU A 407 25.18 0.44 -25.54
CA LEU A 407 24.02 0.95 -26.28
C LEU A 407 24.45 1.60 -27.60
N ASP A 408 25.55 2.35 -27.60
CA ASP A 408 26.09 3.01 -28.81
C ASP A 408 26.57 2.01 -29.88
N VAL A 409 27.03 0.82 -29.46
CA VAL A 409 27.38 -0.29 -30.37
C VAL A 409 26.24 -1.29 -30.57
N GLU A 410 25.00 -0.88 -30.27
CA GLU A 410 23.77 -1.68 -30.40
C GLU A 410 23.80 -3.03 -29.67
N GLY A 411 24.65 -3.17 -28.65
CA GLY A 411 24.76 -4.39 -27.85
C GLY A 411 25.47 -5.54 -28.56
N ASP A 412 26.32 -5.27 -29.55
CA ASP A 412 27.11 -6.27 -30.29
C ASP A 412 27.60 -7.41 -29.36
N PRO A 413 27.16 -8.67 -29.59
CA PRO A 413 27.55 -9.82 -28.79
C PRO A 413 29.06 -10.06 -28.75
N ASP A 414 29.81 -9.66 -29.77
CA ASP A 414 31.26 -9.90 -29.84
C ASP A 414 32.09 -8.79 -29.19
N SER A 415 31.43 -7.70 -28.79
CA SER A 415 32.07 -6.55 -28.15
C SER A 415 32.86 -6.93 -26.90
N VAL A 416 34.09 -6.41 -26.81
CA VAL A 416 34.98 -6.57 -25.64
C VAL A 416 34.41 -5.89 -24.38
N LEU A 417 33.45 -4.98 -24.54
CA LEU A 417 32.82 -4.25 -23.42
C LEU A 417 32.15 -5.22 -22.43
N TRP A 418 31.51 -6.28 -22.91
CA TRP A 418 30.89 -7.31 -22.07
C TRP A 418 31.86 -8.01 -21.11
N ARG A 419 33.17 -8.01 -21.42
CA ARG A 419 34.23 -8.65 -20.64
C ARG A 419 34.98 -7.68 -19.70
N ARG A 420 34.59 -6.40 -19.66
CA ARG A 420 35.17 -5.41 -18.74
C ARG A 420 34.85 -5.78 -17.29
N GLU A 421 35.85 -5.73 -16.42
CA GLU A 421 35.74 -6.14 -15.02
C GLU A 421 34.57 -5.48 -14.27
N ALA A 422 34.31 -4.20 -14.53
CA ALA A 422 33.18 -3.47 -13.95
C ALA A 422 31.81 -4.12 -14.28
N LEU A 423 31.64 -4.75 -15.45
CA LEU A 423 30.41 -5.46 -15.85
C LEU A 423 30.40 -6.95 -15.47
N CYS A 424 31.54 -7.52 -15.07
CA CYS A 424 31.71 -8.94 -14.79
C CYS A 424 31.48 -9.29 -13.31
N PHE A 425 31.32 -10.58 -13.04
CA PHE A 425 31.19 -11.14 -11.69
C PHE A 425 32.20 -10.56 -10.69
N CYS A 426 31.71 -10.19 -9.51
CA CYS A 426 32.55 -9.75 -8.39
C CYS A 426 32.33 -10.65 -7.17
N LYS A 427 33.44 -11.17 -6.62
CA LYS A 427 33.44 -11.95 -5.39
C LYS A 427 33.38 -11.05 -4.15
N ASP A 428 34.09 -9.93 -4.19
CA ASP A 428 34.17 -9.01 -3.07
C ASP A 428 32.94 -8.08 -3.01
N GLY A 429 32.69 -7.52 -1.82
CA GLY A 429 31.62 -6.55 -1.64
C GLY A 429 31.86 -5.28 -2.47
N LEU A 430 30.79 -4.70 -3.03
CA LEU A 430 30.88 -3.40 -3.70
C LEU A 430 31.33 -2.31 -2.71
N ARG A 431 32.19 -1.40 -3.20
CA ARG A 431 32.64 -0.20 -2.45
C ARG A 431 31.74 1.00 -2.71
N SER A 432 31.06 1.02 -3.86
CA SER A 432 30.11 2.04 -4.27
C SER A 432 28.99 1.40 -5.09
N PRO A 433 27.80 2.02 -5.19
CA PRO A 433 26.72 1.53 -6.05
C PRO A 433 27.12 1.47 -7.53
N LEU A 434 26.42 0.63 -8.30
CA LEU A 434 26.59 0.51 -9.75
C LEU A 434 25.79 1.56 -10.54
N THR A 435 24.90 2.30 -9.88
CA THR A 435 24.07 3.33 -10.50
C THR A 435 24.13 4.64 -9.71
N THR A 436 23.82 5.75 -10.37
CA THR A 436 23.79 7.06 -9.73
C THR A 436 22.53 7.19 -8.84
N LEU A 437 22.71 7.30 -7.52
CA LEU A 437 21.62 7.35 -6.53
C LEU A 437 21.51 8.71 -5.83
N PRO A 438 20.29 9.20 -5.52
CA PRO A 438 20.06 10.57 -5.08
C PRO A 438 20.46 10.89 -3.63
N SER A 439 20.74 9.87 -2.80
CA SER A 439 21.14 10.10 -1.40
C SER A 439 22.09 9.03 -0.87
N GLU A 440 22.96 9.41 0.07
CA GLU A 440 23.90 8.51 0.75
C GLU A 440 23.19 7.34 1.47
N ALA A 441 21.99 7.59 2.01
CA ALA A 441 21.14 6.55 2.58
C ALA A 441 20.80 5.46 1.55
N LEU A 442 20.43 5.85 0.33
CA LEU A 442 20.16 4.89 -0.75
C LEU A 442 21.43 4.20 -1.24
N GLN A 443 22.58 4.89 -1.26
CA GLN A 443 23.86 4.23 -1.55
C GLN A 443 24.16 3.13 -0.53
N THR A 444 23.93 3.40 0.76
CA THR A 444 24.12 2.41 1.82
C THR A 444 23.18 1.21 1.65
N GLU A 445 21.90 1.45 1.31
CA GLU A 445 20.95 0.39 1.01
C GLU A 445 21.34 -0.41 -0.23
N ALA A 446 21.87 0.22 -1.29
CA ALA A 446 22.39 -0.47 -2.47
C ALA A 446 23.54 -1.45 -2.14
N LEU A 447 24.46 -1.04 -1.26
CA LEU A 447 25.54 -1.93 -0.81
C LEU A 447 25.03 -3.10 0.04
N LYS A 448 24.00 -2.86 0.87
CA LYS A 448 23.33 -3.94 1.62
C LYS A 448 22.59 -4.90 0.67
N LEU A 449 21.91 -4.38 -0.35
CA LEU A 449 21.26 -5.19 -1.39
C LEU A 449 22.26 -6.11 -2.09
N PHE A 450 23.45 -5.61 -2.41
CA PHE A 450 24.49 -6.44 -3.02
C PHE A 450 24.90 -7.60 -2.10
N LYS A 451 25.12 -7.31 -0.81
CA LYS A 451 25.42 -8.35 0.20
C LYS A 451 24.29 -9.38 0.30
N SER A 452 23.02 -8.94 0.31
CA SER A 452 21.86 -9.84 0.30
C SER A 452 21.82 -10.71 -0.96
N CYS A 453 22.14 -10.16 -2.13
CA CYS A 453 22.26 -10.95 -3.36
C CYS A 453 23.39 -11.98 -3.26
N GLN A 454 24.56 -11.61 -2.75
CA GLN A 454 25.66 -12.55 -2.56
C GLN A 454 25.29 -13.69 -1.60
N LEU A 455 24.62 -13.38 -0.49
CA LEU A 455 24.13 -14.40 0.44
C LEU A 455 23.12 -15.34 -0.21
N PHE A 456 22.21 -14.81 -1.03
CA PHE A 456 21.24 -15.61 -1.77
C PHE A 456 21.93 -16.53 -2.79
N ILE A 457 22.97 -16.05 -3.48
CA ILE A 457 23.62 -16.79 -4.57
C ILE A 457 24.63 -17.81 -4.06
N ASN A 458 25.25 -17.57 -2.90
CA ASN A 458 26.32 -18.41 -2.38
C ASN A 458 25.85 -19.53 -1.44
N VAL A 459 24.56 -19.53 -1.04
CA VAL A 459 23.96 -20.57 -0.21
C VAL A 459 23.13 -21.50 -1.10
N LEU A 460 23.37 -22.81 -1.02
CA LEU A 460 22.60 -23.79 -1.79
C LEU A 460 21.11 -23.75 -1.40
N VAL A 461 20.23 -23.94 -2.37
CA VAL A 461 18.78 -23.98 -2.16
C VAL A 461 18.35 -25.40 -1.80
N GLU A 462 18.29 -25.68 -0.50
CA GLU A 462 17.92 -26.99 0.06
C GLU A 462 16.86 -26.83 1.14
N ALA A 463 16.20 -27.94 1.52
CA ALA A 463 15.13 -27.92 2.52
C ALA A 463 15.43 -27.09 3.79
N PRO A 464 16.63 -27.16 4.41
CA PRO A 464 16.96 -26.37 5.61
C PRO A 464 17.15 -24.87 5.34
N SER A 465 17.54 -24.47 4.12
CA SER A 465 17.86 -23.09 3.75
C SER A 465 16.73 -22.38 2.99
N ILE A 466 15.64 -23.08 2.64
CA ILE A 466 14.49 -22.51 1.92
C ILE A 466 13.93 -21.26 2.60
N ASP A 467 13.72 -21.29 3.92
CA ASP A 467 13.14 -20.17 4.64
C ASP A 467 14.09 -18.97 4.71
N TYR A 468 15.39 -19.24 4.71
CA TYR A 468 16.44 -18.23 4.60
C TYR A 468 16.42 -17.55 3.23
N HIS A 469 16.41 -18.32 2.14
CA HIS A 469 16.28 -17.81 0.77
C HIS A 469 14.99 -17.03 0.56
N MET A 470 13.86 -17.55 1.04
CA MET A 470 12.57 -16.86 1.00
C MET A 470 12.65 -15.49 1.68
N SER A 471 13.24 -15.43 2.88
CA SER A 471 13.36 -14.19 3.64
C SER A 471 14.28 -13.19 2.94
N LEU A 472 15.42 -13.64 2.41
CA LEU A 472 16.34 -12.80 1.64
C LEU A 472 15.66 -12.20 0.40
N ALA A 473 15.02 -13.02 -0.43
CA ALA A 473 14.32 -12.55 -1.63
C ALA A 473 13.19 -11.58 -1.30
N GLN A 474 12.34 -11.92 -0.32
CA GLN A 474 11.23 -11.06 0.09
C GLN A 474 11.71 -9.71 0.63
N ASN A 475 12.78 -9.68 1.41
CA ASN A 475 13.30 -8.45 2.00
C ASN A 475 13.98 -7.57 0.96
N ALA A 476 14.87 -8.13 0.13
CA ALA A 476 15.56 -7.38 -0.92
C ALA A 476 14.57 -6.75 -1.92
N LEU A 477 13.59 -7.53 -2.38
CA LEU A 477 12.59 -7.05 -3.34
C LEU A 477 11.60 -6.08 -2.69
N GLN A 478 11.29 -6.21 -1.39
CA GLN A 478 10.48 -5.22 -0.67
C GLN A 478 11.20 -3.87 -0.56
N VAL A 479 12.51 -3.85 -0.34
CA VAL A 479 13.31 -2.61 -0.34
C VAL A 479 13.20 -1.92 -1.71
N CYS A 480 13.33 -2.66 -2.81
CA CYS A 480 13.20 -2.13 -4.18
C CYS A 480 11.77 -1.65 -4.52
N LEU A 481 10.73 -2.26 -3.96
CA LEU A 481 9.36 -1.78 -4.08
C LEU A 481 9.11 -0.49 -3.28
N THR A 482 9.81 -0.33 -2.15
CA THR A 482 9.70 0.85 -1.27
C THR A 482 10.48 2.03 -1.83
N HIS A 483 11.63 1.75 -2.45
CA HIS A 483 12.55 2.72 -3.03
C HIS A 483 12.81 2.39 -4.51
N PRO A 484 11.97 2.88 -5.44
CA PRO A 484 12.09 2.59 -6.87
C PRO A 484 13.44 2.97 -7.48
N GLU A 485 14.15 3.92 -6.88
CA GLU A 485 15.51 4.33 -7.27
C GLU A 485 16.50 3.15 -7.24
N LEU A 486 16.26 2.15 -6.39
CA LEU A 486 17.10 0.94 -6.26
C LEU A 486 16.76 -0.16 -7.29
N GLN A 487 15.72 0.02 -8.11
CA GLN A 487 15.31 -1.02 -9.07
C GLN A 487 16.38 -1.22 -10.15
N ASN A 488 16.89 -0.14 -10.75
CA ASN A 488 17.98 -0.22 -11.72
C ASN A 488 19.23 -0.84 -11.11
N GLU A 489 19.58 -0.42 -9.88
CA GLU A 489 20.69 -0.97 -9.12
C GLU A 489 20.57 -2.49 -8.94
N MET A 490 19.40 -2.98 -8.51
CA MET A 490 19.14 -4.42 -8.35
C MET A 490 19.40 -5.19 -9.64
N TYR A 491 18.92 -4.69 -10.78
CA TYR A 491 19.17 -5.33 -12.07
C TYR A 491 20.65 -5.31 -12.46
N CYS A 492 21.34 -4.19 -12.27
CA CYS A 492 22.78 -4.09 -12.55
C CYS A 492 23.57 -5.09 -11.70
N GLN A 493 23.23 -5.22 -10.41
CA GLN A 493 23.87 -6.17 -9.51
C GLN A 493 23.62 -7.62 -9.92
N LEU A 494 22.38 -8.00 -10.27
CA LEU A 494 22.06 -9.36 -10.74
C LEU A 494 22.75 -9.71 -12.07
N ILE A 495 22.78 -8.78 -13.01
CA ILE A 495 23.48 -8.95 -14.29
C ILE A 495 24.99 -9.09 -14.03
N LYS A 496 25.56 -8.22 -13.20
CA LYS A 496 26.98 -8.29 -12.81
C LYS A 496 27.33 -9.66 -12.21
N GLN A 497 26.52 -10.16 -11.28
CA GLN A 497 26.78 -11.45 -10.61
C GLN A 497 26.58 -12.69 -11.52
N THR A 498 25.96 -12.54 -12.69
CA THR A 498 25.80 -13.62 -13.67
C THR A 498 26.75 -13.53 -14.86
N ASN A 499 27.27 -12.33 -15.16
CA ASN A 499 28.12 -12.10 -16.32
C ASN A 499 29.57 -12.58 -16.10
N CYS A 500 30.14 -13.27 -17.10
CA CYS A 500 31.52 -13.77 -17.12
C CYS A 500 31.95 -14.58 -15.86
N ARG A 501 31.01 -15.26 -15.20
CA ARG A 501 31.32 -16.12 -14.05
C ARG A 501 32.01 -17.40 -14.53
N THR A 502 33.34 -17.44 -14.42
CA THR A 502 34.13 -18.65 -14.72
C THR A 502 33.95 -19.68 -13.61
N PRO A 503 33.78 -20.98 -13.93
CA PRO A 503 33.78 -22.06 -12.95
C PRO A 503 35.20 -22.30 -12.42
N HIS A 504 35.68 -21.45 -11.53
CA HIS A 504 36.94 -21.66 -10.80
C HIS A 504 36.69 -22.51 -9.55
N ASN A 505 36.42 -23.80 -9.77
CA ASN A 505 36.78 -24.94 -8.92
C ASN A 505 35.91 -26.14 -9.32
N SER A 506 36.57 -27.21 -9.74
CA SER A 506 35.98 -28.51 -10.09
C SER A 506 35.36 -29.27 -8.91
N SER A 507 35.15 -28.63 -7.74
CA SER A 507 34.47 -29.23 -6.58
C SER A 507 33.13 -28.57 -6.22
N LEU A 508 32.72 -27.51 -6.93
CA LEU A 508 31.39 -26.88 -6.81
C LEU A 508 30.79 -26.84 -8.22
N THR A 509 29.83 -27.72 -8.46
CA THR A 509 29.00 -27.80 -9.67
C THR A 509 28.50 -26.43 -10.12
N GLN A 510 29.05 -25.89 -11.22
CA GLN A 510 28.54 -24.77 -12.03
C GLN A 510 28.32 -23.42 -11.29
N PRO A 511 28.30 -22.26 -11.98
CA PRO A 511 27.65 -21.08 -11.42
C PRO A 511 26.18 -21.42 -11.20
N GLY A 512 25.77 -21.54 -9.93
CA GLY A 512 24.45 -22.05 -9.61
C GLY A 512 23.30 -21.18 -10.17
N PRO A 513 22.13 -21.77 -10.44
CA PRO A 513 20.97 -21.10 -11.02
C PRO A 513 20.33 -20.05 -10.09
N GLU A 514 20.80 -19.90 -8.85
CA GLU A 514 20.15 -19.09 -7.81
C GLU A 514 20.05 -17.61 -8.20
N CYS A 515 21.08 -17.04 -8.83
CA CYS A 515 21.00 -15.65 -9.29
C CYS A 515 19.96 -15.48 -10.41
N TRP A 516 19.87 -16.46 -11.32
CA TRP A 516 18.85 -16.49 -12.37
C TRP A 516 17.45 -16.72 -11.82
N GLN A 517 17.32 -17.48 -10.74
CA GLN A 517 16.06 -17.64 -10.01
C GLN A 517 15.64 -16.33 -9.33
N LEU A 518 16.55 -15.62 -8.67
CA LEU A 518 16.25 -14.31 -8.08
C LEU A 518 15.86 -13.30 -9.15
N LEU A 519 16.55 -13.31 -10.30
CA LEU A 519 16.18 -12.51 -11.47
C LEU A 519 14.77 -12.89 -11.98
N ALA A 520 14.45 -14.18 -12.07
CA ALA A 520 13.15 -14.69 -12.49
C ALA A 520 12.00 -14.26 -11.56
N VAL A 521 12.26 -14.13 -10.25
CA VAL A 521 11.31 -13.52 -9.31
C VAL A 521 11.22 -12.01 -9.56
N CYS A 522 12.35 -11.32 -9.74
CA CYS A 522 12.44 -9.86 -9.90
C CYS A 522 11.68 -9.33 -11.13
N VAL A 523 11.86 -9.96 -12.30
CA VAL A 523 11.23 -9.54 -13.57
C VAL A 523 9.71 -9.61 -13.58
N ALA A 524 9.12 -10.39 -12.68
CA ALA A 524 7.69 -10.48 -12.49
C ALA A 524 7.13 -9.37 -11.56
N LEU A 525 8.00 -8.61 -10.87
CA LEU A 525 7.61 -7.59 -9.90
C LEU A 525 7.70 -6.18 -10.47
N PHE A 526 8.86 -5.79 -10.98
CA PHE A 526 9.12 -4.47 -11.53
C PHE A 526 10.20 -4.58 -12.59
N LEU A 527 10.29 -3.60 -13.48
CA LEU A 527 11.29 -3.59 -14.55
C LEU A 527 12.28 -2.46 -14.35
N PRO A 528 13.53 -2.60 -14.84
CA PRO A 528 14.44 -1.46 -14.83
C PRO A 528 13.91 -0.39 -15.79
N GLN A 529 14.30 0.85 -15.55
CA GLN A 529 13.83 2.01 -16.32
C GLN A 529 14.90 2.47 -17.32
N GLN A 530 14.47 3.24 -18.33
CA GLN A 530 15.37 3.88 -19.30
C GLN A 530 16.23 2.84 -20.07
N HIS A 531 17.52 3.15 -20.30
CA HIS A 531 18.45 2.30 -21.04
C HIS A 531 18.72 0.95 -20.35
N PHE A 532 18.47 0.83 -19.05
CA PHE A 532 18.65 -0.44 -18.34
C PHE A 532 17.62 -1.50 -18.74
N LEU A 533 16.43 -1.12 -19.21
CA LEU A 533 15.48 -2.07 -19.81
C LEU A 533 16.01 -2.66 -21.10
N TRP A 534 16.62 -1.82 -21.94
CA TRP A 534 17.29 -2.27 -23.14
C TRP A 534 18.46 -3.20 -22.78
N TYR A 535 19.28 -2.80 -21.80
CA TYR A 535 20.42 -3.59 -21.35
C TYR A 535 20.01 -4.97 -20.83
N LEU A 536 18.95 -5.04 -20.01
CA LEU A 536 18.38 -6.30 -19.56
C LEU A 536 17.92 -7.17 -20.74
N ARG A 537 17.21 -6.60 -21.72
CA ARG A 537 16.74 -7.35 -22.90
C ARG A 537 17.88 -7.93 -23.72
N GLN A 538 18.93 -7.13 -23.98
CA GLN A 538 20.14 -7.60 -24.67
C GLN A 538 20.84 -8.70 -23.90
N TYR A 539 21.00 -8.52 -22.58
CA TYR A 539 21.62 -9.50 -21.72
C TYR A 539 20.85 -10.84 -21.73
N LEU A 540 19.52 -10.79 -21.59
CA LEU A 540 18.69 -11.98 -21.66
C LEU A 540 18.77 -12.66 -23.05
N GLN A 541 18.80 -11.88 -24.13
CA GLN A 541 18.93 -12.41 -25.48
C GLN A 541 20.26 -13.13 -25.70
N ARG A 542 21.37 -12.57 -25.20
CA ARG A 542 22.70 -13.19 -25.25
C ARG A 542 22.75 -14.54 -24.53
N HIS A 543 22.03 -14.66 -23.41
CA HIS A 543 22.02 -15.87 -22.59
C HIS A 543 20.89 -16.84 -22.93
N ALA A 544 20.00 -16.51 -23.88
CA ALA A 544 18.87 -17.35 -24.26
C ALA A 544 19.32 -18.59 -25.04
N ASP A 545 19.53 -19.69 -24.32
CA ASP A 545 19.80 -21.01 -24.88
C ASP A 545 18.88 -22.08 -24.26
N PRO A 546 17.90 -22.62 -25.01
CA PRO A 546 16.99 -23.65 -24.51
C PRO A 546 17.68 -24.96 -24.07
N ARG A 547 18.96 -25.17 -24.44
CA ARG A 547 19.72 -26.40 -24.12
C ARG A 547 20.38 -26.32 -22.75
N SER A 548 20.65 -25.12 -22.24
CA SER A 548 21.26 -24.92 -20.92
C SER A 548 20.21 -24.53 -19.87
N GLU A 549 20.41 -24.93 -18.61
CA GLU A 549 19.51 -24.55 -17.52
C GLU A 549 19.45 -23.02 -17.35
N VAL A 550 20.61 -22.36 -17.42
CA VAL A 550 20.71 -20.89 -17.40
C VAL A 550 19.93 -20.26 -18.55
N GLY A 551 20.07 -20.78 -19.76
CA GLY A 551 19.39 -20.21 -20.92
C GLY A 551 17.88 -20.43 -20.90
N LYS A 552 17.40 -21.51 -20.28
CA LYS A 552 15.96 -21.69 -20.01
C LYS A 552 15.42 -20.63 -19.04
N TYR A 553 16.17 -20.25 -17.99
CA TYR A 553 15.81 -19.12 -17.13
C TYR A 553 15.81 -17.80 -17.91
N ALA A 554 16.81 -17.57 -18.77
CA ALA A 554 16.85 -16.36 -19.60
C ALA A 554 15.61 -16.24 -20.50
N VAL A 555 15.21 -17.32 -21.16
CA VAL A 555 13.98 -17.38 -21.98
C VAL A 555 12.72 -17.15 -21.14
N TYR A 556 12.64 -17.72 -19.93
CA TYR A 556 11.55 -17.44 -19.00
C TYR A 556 11.50 -15.95 -18.63
N CYS A 557 12.64 -15.36 -18.27
CA CYS A 557 12.74 -13.96 -17.92
C CYS A 557 12.33 -13.05 -19.08
N GLN A 558 12.69 -13.36 -20.33
CA GLN A 558 12.24 -12.59 -21.50
C GLN A 558 10.72 -12.55 -21.60
N ARG A 559 10.05 -13.71 -21.49
CA ARG A 559 8.59 -13.77 -21.50
C ARG A 559 7.98 -13.01 -20.33
N SER A 560 8.55 -13.13 -19.14
CA SER A 560 8.08 -12.41 -17.96
C SER A 560 8.25 -10.91 -18.11
N VAL A 561 9.33 -10.43 -18.73
CA VAL A 561 9.53 -8.99 -19.03
C VAL A 561 8.42 -8.49 -19.94
N GLU A 562 8.09 -9.19 -21.02
CA GLU A 562 7.00 -8.78 -21.92
C GLU A 562 5.64 -8.79 -21.21
N ARG A 563 5.38 -9.79 -20.36
CA ARG A 563 4.15 -9.84 -19.56
C ARG A 563 4.07 -8.69 -18.56
N THR A 564 5.16 -8.33 -17.90
CA THR A 564 5.21 -7.20 -16.96
C THR A 564 5.07 -5.85 -17.69
N LEU A 565 5.60 -5.72 -18.91
CA LEU A 565 5.37 -4.52 -19.74
C LEU A 565 3.90 -4.39 -20.16
N GLN A 566 3.27 -5.51 -20.53
CA GLN A 566 1.88 -5.52 -20.98
C GLN A 566 0.89 -5.24 -19.83
N ASN A 567 1.08 -5.89 -18.68
CA ASN A 567 0.13 -5.84 -17.56
C ASN A 567 0.57 -4.90 -16.42
N GLY A 568 1.70 -4.21 -16.58
CA GLY A 568 2.30 -3.32 -15.59
C GLY A 568 2.98 -4.04 -14.42
N GLU A 569 3.54 -3.25 -13.51
CA GLU A 569 4.30 -3.75 -12.35
C GLU A 569 3.41 -4.20 -11.19
N ARG A 570 3.99 -4.90 -10.22
CA ARG A 570 3.37 -5.37 -8.98
C ARG A 570 3.35 -4.29 -7.90
N GLU A 571 2.39 -4.40 -6.99
CA GLU A 571 2.28 -3.50 -5.84
C GLU A 571 2.75 -4.13 -4.52
N ALA A 572 2.92 -5.45 -4.49
CA ALA A 572 3.34 -6.20 -3.31
C ALA A 572 4.56 -7.09 -3.62
N LYS A 573 5.37 -7.34 -2.59
CA LYS A 573 6.50 -8.28 -2.64
C LYS A 573 6.02 -9.70 -3.01
N PRO A 574 6.90 -10.60 -3.49
CA PRO A 574 6.49 -11.95 -3.84
C PRO A 574 6.06 -12.72 -2.59
N SER A 575 4.97 -13.49 -2.71
CA SER A 575 4.49 -14.41 -1.68
C SER A 575 5.43 -15.61 -1.51
N ARG A 576 5.27 -16.35 -0.40
CA ARG A 576 6.00 -17.61 -0.18
C ARG A 576 5.80 -18.58 -1.35
N MET A 577 4.57 -18.71 -1.83
CA MET A 577 4.22 -19.59 -2.95
C MET A 577 5.00 -19.23 -4.22
N GLU A 578 5.10 -17.94 -4.54
CA GLU A 578 5.83 -17.48 -5.73
C GLU A 578 7.32 -17.84 -5.64
N VAL A 579 7.97 -17.47 -4.54
CA VAL A 579 9.40 -17.75 -4.36
C VAL A 579 9.67 -19.25 -4.41
N LEU A 580 8.92 -20.07 -3.67
CA LEU A 580 9.09 -21.53 -3.67
C LEU A 580 8.87 -22.15 -5.05
N SER A 581 7.88 -21.67 -5.81
CA SER A 581 7.60 -22.20 -7.13
C SER A 581 8.73 -21.91 -8.12
N ILE A 582 9.32 -20.71 -8.07
CA ILE A 582 10.48 -20.37 -8.91
C ILE A 582 11.71 -21.18 -8.49
N LEU A 583 11.98 -21.30 -7.18
CA LEU A 583 13.19 -21.96 -6.68
C LEU A 583 13.18 -23.48 -6.82
N LEU A 584 12.02 -24.13 -6.62
CA LEU A 584 11.95 -25.58 -6.50
C LEU A 584 11.29 -26.29 -7.69
N ARG A 585 10.55 -25.57 -8.54
CA ARG A 585 9.75 -26.18 -9.62
C ARG A 585 10.17 -25.78 -11.02
N ASN A 586 11.26 -25.04 -11.17
CA ASN A 586 11.85 -24.66 -12.46
C ASN A 586 10.82 -23.99 -13.40
N PRO A 587 10.71 -22.66 -13.40
CA PRO A 587 9.56 -21.95 -13.97
C PRO A 587 9.42 -22.04 -15.50
N TYR A 588 10.43 -22.58 -16.20
CA TYR A 588 10.44 -22.72 -17.66
C TYR A 588 9.80 -24.01 -18.18
N HIS A 589 9.48 -24.98 -17.32
CA HIS A 589 8.80 -26.19 -17.80
C HIS A 589 7.39 -25.88 -18.32
N HIS A 590 6.71 -24.88 -17.75
CA HIS A 590 5.36 -24.48 -18.11
C HIS A 590 5.30 -22.95 -18.22
N SER A 591 4.49 -22.41 -19.14
CA SER A 591 4.34 -20.95 -19.28
C SER A 591 3.66 -20.29 -18.08
N LEU A 592 3.04 -21.09 -17.21
CA LEU A 592 2.32 -20.67 -16.00
C LEU A 592 2.94 -21.37 -14.79
N PRO A 593 3.94 -20.75 -14.13
CA PRO A 593 4.72 -21.41 -13.07
C PRO A 593 3.94 -21.61 -11.77
N PHE A 594 2.83 -20.90 -11.57
CA PHE A 594 2.04 -20.93 -10.35
C PHE A 594 0.71 -21.63 -10.57
N SER A 595 0.15 -22.25 -9.54
CA SER A 595 -1.17 -22.89 -9.58
C SER A 595 -1.84 -22.84 -8.22
N ILE A 596 -3.15 -22.57 -8.20
CA ILE A 596 -3.95 -22.47 -6.98
C ILE A 596 -5.35 -23.10 -7.20
N PRO A 597 -5.90 -23.85 -6.22
CA PRO A 597 -7.27 -24.34 -6.30
C PRO A 597 -8.28 -23.20 -6.12
N VAL A 598 -9.28 -23.17 -7.00
CA VAL A 598 -10.46 -22.32 -6.89
C VAL A 598 -11.65 -23.18 -6.50
N HIS A 599 -12.25 -22.89 -5.36
CA HIS A 599 -13.33 -23.67 -4.78
C HIS A 599 -14.71 -23.17 -5.24
N PHE A 600 -15.63 -24.10 -5.42
CA PHE A 600 -17.01 -23.87 -5.80
C PHE A 600 -17.96 -24.16 -4.62
N GLN A 601 -19.23 -23.75 -4.75
CA GLN A 601 -20.25 -23.94 -3.70
C GLN A 601 -20.66 -25.40 -3.48
N ASN A 602 -20.42 -26.27 -4.47
CA ASN A 602 -20.65 -27.71 -4.36
C ASN A 602 -19.44 -28.47 -3.78
N ILE A 603 -18.55 -27.80 -3.04
CA ILE A 603 -17.31 -28.34 -2.42
C ILE A 603 -16.20 -28.72 -3.43
N THR A 604 -16.53 -28.93 -4.70
CA THR A 604 -15.52 -29.21 -5.74
C THR A 604 -14.58 -28.01 -5.95
N TYR A 605 -13.43 -28.27 -6.55
CA TYR A 605 -12.45 -27.23 -6.87
C TYR A 605 -11.85 -27.43 -8.27
N GLN A 606 -11.36 -26.34 -8.86
CA GLN A 606 -10.61 -26.36 -10.11
C GLN A 606 -9.23 -25.73 -9.87
N VAL A 607 -8.17 -26.46 -10.23
CA VAL A 607 -6.80 -25.89 -10.21
C VAL A 607 -6.60 -25.04 -11.47
N VAL A 608 -6.15 -23.80 -11.26
CA VAL A 608 -5.89 -22.82 -12.32
C VAL A 608 -4.44 -22.38 -12.24
N GLY A 609 -3.76 -22.44 -13.38
CA GLY A 609 -2.38 -21.98 -13.52
C GLY A 609 -2.31 -20.49 -13.85
N PHE A 610 -1.26 -19.81 -13.40
CA PHE A 610 -1.03 -18.38 -13.63
C PHE A 610 0.47 -18.02 -13.60
N ASP A 611 0.81 -16.81 -14.06
CA ASP A 611 2.13 -16.20 -13.98
C ASP A 611 2.14 -14.96 -13.07
N GLY A 612 3.32 -14.37 -12.85
CA GLY A 612 3.48 -13.24 -11.93
C GLY A 612 2.79 -11.94 -12.35
N SER A 613 2.38 -11.84 -13.62
CA SER A 613 1.71 -10.70 -14.23
C SER A 613 0.21 -10.93 -14.46
N THR A 614 -0.30 -12.12 -14.14
CA THR A 614 -1.68 -12.52 -14.42
C THR A 614 -2.66 -11.68 -13.60
N THR A 615 -3.57 -11.00 -14.30
CA THR A 615 -4.64 -10.22 -13.65
C THR A 615 -5.78 -11.13 -13.18
N VAL A 616 -6.60 -10.63 -12.25
CA VAL A 616 -7.82 -11.33 -11.84
C VAL A 616 -8.75 -11.56 -13.02
N GLU A 617 -8.81 -10.65 -13.98
CA GLU A 617 -9.60 -10.80 -15.20
C GLU A 617 -9.11 -11.96 -16.08
N GLU A 618 -7.80 -12.02 -16.36
CA GLU A 618 -7.20 -13.10 -17.15
C GLU A 618 -7.38 -14.46 -16.46
N PHE A 619 -7.14 -14.50 -15.15
CA PHE A 619 -7.32 -15.70 -14.33
C PHE A 619 -8.79 -16.16 -14.34
N LEU A 620 -9.73 -15.23 -14.17
CA LEU A 620 -11.16 -15.51 -14.20
C LEU A 620 -11.61 -16.00 -15.57
N SER A 621 -11.15 -15.37 -16.65
CA SER A 621 -11.45 -15.81 -18.02
C SER A 621 -10.98 -17.25 -18.25
N THR A 622 -9.76 -17.58 -17.82
CA THR A 622 -9.19 -18.93 -17.92
C THR A 622 -10.03 -19.95 -17.13
N LEU A 623 -10.41 -19.60 -15.90
CA LEU A 623 -11.27 -20.43 -15.06
C LEU A 623 -12.64 -20.66 -15.72
N THR A 624 -13.32 -19.60 -16.12
CA THR A 624 -14.66 -19.66 -16.74
C THR A 624 -14.65 -20.51 -18.01
N GLN A 625 -13.61 -20.39 -18.84
CA GLN A 625 -13.45 -21.22 -20.04
C GLN A 625 -13.26 -22.70 -19.68
N ARG A 626 -12.39 -23.04 -18.73
CA ARG A 626 -12.16 -24.43 -18.30
C ARG A 626 -13.40 -25.07 -17.67
N VAL A 627 -14.19 -24.28 -16.97
CA VAL A 627 -15.43 -24.74 -16.32
C VAL A 627 -16.58 -24.84 -17.32
N GLY A 628 -16.50 -24.23 -18.50
CA GLY A 628 -17.58 -24.26 -19.50
C GLY A 628 -18.74 -23.32 -19.14
N MET A 629 -18.44 -22.14 -18.61
CA MET A 629 -19.43 -21.13 -18.25
C MET A 629 -19.39 -19.94 -19.20
N ARG A 630 -20.45 -19.11 -19.19
CA ARG A 630 -20.47 -17.86 -19.94
C ARG A 630 -19.53 -16.83 -19.30
N LYS A 631 -19.10 -15.88 -20.13
CA LYS A 631 -18.23 -14.77 -19.70
C LYS A 631 -18.78 -14.08 -18.44
N PRO A 632 -17.91 -13.61 -17.52
CA PRO A 632 -18.32 -13.04 -16.23
C PRO A 632 -19.38 -11.92 -16.30
N HIS A 633 -19.35 -11.08 -17.34
CA HIS A 633 -20.34 -10.01 -17.52
C HIS A 633 -21.75 -10.52 -17.88
N LEU A 634 -21.88 -11.77 -18.34
CA LEU A 634 -23.16 -12.43 -18.61
C LEU A 634 -23.60 -13.30 -17.44
N SER A 635 -22.67 -14.09 -16.88
CA SER A 635 -22.96 -15.05 -15.81
C SER A 635 -23.07 -14.40 -14.43
N GLY A 636 -22.43 -13.24 -14.24
CA GLY A 636 -22.38 -12.52 -12.96
C GLY A 636 -21.50 -13.19 -11.91
N PHE A 637 -20.76 -14.24 -12.26
CA PHE A 637 -19.80 -14.89 -11.38
C PHE A 637 -18.50 -14.09 -11.25
N ALA A 638 -17.93 -14.11 -10.06
CA ALA A 638 -16.69 -13.43 -9.71
C ALA A 638 -15.83 -14.26 -8.76
N LEU A 639 -14.58 -13.82 -8.59
CA LEU A 639 -13.64 -14.41 -7.63
C LEU A 639 -13.68 -13.67 -6.31
N PHE A 640 -13.65 -14.46 -5.24
CA PHE A 640 -13.60 -13.99 -3.87
C PHE A 640 -12.42 -14.63 -3.14
N THR A 641 -11.86 -13.93 -2.17
CA THR A 641 -10.92 -14.48 -1.19
C THR A 641 -11.55 -14.53 0.18
N ASP A 642 -11.14 -15.50 0.99
CA ASP A 642 -11.40 -15.48 2.43
C ASP A 642 -10.62 -14.34 3.13
N ASP A 643 -11.13 -13.91 4.28
CA ASP A 643 -10.42 -12.96 5.14
C ASP A 643 -9.39 -13.70 6.02
N PRO A 644 -8.14 -13.19 6.10
CA PRO A 644 -7.10 -13.80 6.92
C PRO A 644 -7.47 -13.83 8.41
N SER A 645 -8.41 -13.01 8.88
CA SER A 645 -8.90 -13.04 10.27
C SER A 645 -9.86 -14.18 10.60
N GLY A 646 -10.30 -14.98 9.62
CA GLY A 646 -11.21 -16.11 9.86
C GLY A 646 -12.62 -15.72 10.32
N ARG A 647 -13.01 -14.44 10.21
CA ARG A 647 -14.34 -13.94 10.62
C ARG A 647 -15.42 -14.11 9.54
N ASP A 648 -15.39 -15.25 8.83
CA ASP A 648 -16.30 -15.58 7.71
C ASP A 648 -16.59 -14.41 6.76
N LEU A 649 -15.58 -13.58 6.51
CA LEU A 649 -15.67 -12.43 5.64
C LEU A 649 -15.05 -12.80 4.29
N GLU A 650 -15.75 -12.47 3.21
CA GLU A 650 -15.29 -12.71 1.84
C GLU A 650 -15.07 -11.38 1.11
N HIS A 651 -13.97 -11.27 0.37
CA HIS A 651 -13.62 -10.09 -0.42
C HIS A 651 -13.69 -10.41 -1.91
N CYS A 652 -14.56 -9.71 -2.65
CA CYS A 652 -14.59 -9.85 -4.10
C CYS A 652 -13.38 -9.15 -4.73
N LEU A 653 -12.68 -9.86 -5.60
CA LEU A 653 -11.49 -9.35 -6.27
C LEU A 653 -11.86 -8.40 -7.41
N ARG A 654 -11.05 -7.34 -7.58
CA ARG A 654 -11.19 -6.38 -8.68
C ARG A 654 -10.52 -6.94 -9.94
N PRO A 655 -11.08 -6.78 -11.16
CA PRO A 655 -10.52 -7.39 -12.38
C PRO A 655 -9.08 -6.96 -12.70
N SER A 656 -8.74 -5.70 -12.45
CA SER A 656 -7.46 -5.10 -12.86
C SER A 656 -6.25 -5.42 -11.96
N ILE A 657 -6.46 -6.03 -10.79
CA ILE A 657 -5.35 -6.34 -9.87
C ILE A 657 -4.70 -7.66 -10.27
N LYS A 658 -3.42 -7.84 -9.91
CA LYS A 658 -2.70 -9.10 -10.16
C LYS A 658 -3.01 -10.14 -9.08
N ILE A 659 -3.22 -11.40 -9.46
CA ILE A 659 -3.53 -12.50 -8.52
C ILE A 659 -2.43 -12.66 -7.48
N CYS A 660 -1.16 -12.55 -7.89
CA CYS A 660 -0.05 -12.63 -6.96
C CYS A 660 -0.03 -11.49 -5.93
N ASP A 661 -0.48 -10.27 -6.27
CA ASP A 661 -0.64 -9.19 -5.30
C ASP A 661 -1.70 -9.52 -4.25
N VAL A 662 -2.81 -10.15 -4.68
CA VAL A 662 -3.87 -10.60 -3.77
C VAL A 662 -3.32 -11.64 -2.78
N ILE A 663 -2.61 -12.65 -3.29
CA ILE A 663 -2.01 -13.71 -2.46
C ILE A 663 -1.01 -13.11 -1.46
N SER A 664 -0.10 -12.26 -1.94
CA SER A 664 0.93 -11.65 -1.10
C SER A 664 0.35 -10.73 -0.01
N LYS A 665 -0.59 -9.86 -0.37
CA LYS A 665 -1.25 -8.97 0.60
C LYS A 665 -2.05 -9.78 1.63
N TRP A 666 -2.68 -10.89 1.23
CA TRP A 666 -3.39 -11.78 2.15
C TRP A 666 -2.42 -12.44 3.13
N GLU A 667 -1.27 -12.94 2.65
CA GLU A 667 -0.22 -13.54 3.48
C GLU A 667 0.33 -12.53 4.50
N GLN A 668 0.54 -11.27 4.07
CA GLN A 668 0.99 -10.20 4.96
C GLN A 668 -0.03 -9.89 6.06
N ALA A 669 -1.30 -9.76 5.69
CA ALA A 669 -2.38 -9.52 6.65
C ALA A 669 -2.55 -10.68 7.65
N LEU A 670 -2.33 -11.93 7.21
CA LEU A 670 -2.33 -13.09 8.11
C LEU A 670 -1.20 -13.03 9.14
N LYS A 671 0.02 -12.67 8.71
CA LYS A 671 1.19 -12.51 9.60
C LYS A 671 1.00 -11.37 10.60
N GLU A 672 0.43 -10.24 10.17
CA GLU A 672 0.15 -9.09 11.05
C GLU A 672 -0.84 -9.44 12.16
N LEU A 673 -1.81 -10.32 11.90
CA LEU A 673 -2.82 -10.72 12.88
C LEU A 673 -2.30 -11.74 13.91
N HIS A 674 -1.34 -12.57 13.53
CA HIS A 674 -0.78 -13.64 14.36
C HIS A 674 0.74 -13.49 14.55
N PRO A 675 1.23 -12.39 15.17
CA PRO A 675 2.64 -12.20 15.40
C PRO A 675 3.20 -13.32 16.29
N GLY A 676 4.22 -14.04 15.80
CA GLY A 676 4.91 -15.10 16.54
C GLY A 676 4.32 -16.51 16.44
N LYS A 677 3.13 -16.69 15.82
CA LYS A 677 2.57 -18.01 15.48
C LYS A 677 2.55 -18.17 13.96
N TYR A 678 3.68 -18.57 13.37
CA TYR A 678 3.75 -18.82 11.93
C TYR A 678 3.14 -20.19 11.60
N GLU A 679 1.84 -20.24 11.32
CA GLU A 679 1.23 -21.40 10.65
C GLU A 679 1.47 -21.29 9.14
N GLY A 680 2.66 -21.72 8.69
CA GLY A 680 3.07 -21.66 7.29
C GLY A 680 2.24 -22.53 6.32
N THR A 681 1.19 -23.19 6.80
CA THR A 681 0.33 -24.11 6.04
C THR A 681 -0.95 -23.45 5.54
N ARG A 682 -1.44 -22.37 6.15
CA ARG A 682 -2.67 -21.72 5.70
C ARG A 682 -2.41 -20.91 4.44
N ILE A 683 -3.10 -21.26 3.37
CA ILE A 683 -3.08 -20.55 2.09
C ILE A 683 -4.40 -19.79 1.89
N VAL A 684 -4.33 -18.69 1.13
CA VAL A 684 -5.53 -17.95 0.71
C VAL A 684 -6.47 -18.90 -0.02
N ARG A 685 -7.76 -18.82 0.31
CA ARG A 685 -8.81 -19.61 -0.35
C ARG A 685 -9.50 -18.74 -1.40
N LEU A 686 -9.41 -19.16 -2.66
CA LEU A 686 -10.18 -18.56 -3.74
C LEU A 686 -11.53 -19.27 -3.91
N MET A 687 -12.61 -18.48 -3.91
CA MET A 687 -13.98 -18.95 -4.13
C MET A 687 -14.53 -18.35 -5.42
N TYR A 688 -15.18 -19.15 -6.25
CA TYR A 688 -15.89 -18.69 -7.44
C TYR A 688 -17.40 -18.75 -7.21
N LYS A 689 -18.03 -17.57 -7.14
CA LYS A 689 -19.43 -17.40 -6.68
C LYS A 689 -20.18 -16.44 -7.58
N ASN A 690 -21.49 -16.61 -7.67
CA ASN A 690 -22.35 -15.63 -8.33
C ASN A 690 -22.41 -14.36 -7.46
N ARG A 691 -21.99 -13.23 -8.02
CA ARG A 691 -22.03 -11.93 -7.37
C ARG A 691 -23.26 -11.14 -7.80
N LEU A 692 -23.55 -11.14 -9.10
CA LEU A 692 -24.66 -10.39 -9.68
C LEU A 692 -25.62 -11.36 -10.36
N CYS A 693 -26.91 -11.19 -10.11
CA CYS A 693 -27.96 -11.97 -10.76
C CYS A 693 -28.72 -11.06 -11.72
N PHE A 694 -28.72 -11.40 -13.00
CA PHE A 694 -29.40 -10.64 -14.05
C PHE A 694 -30.58 -11.44 -14.56
N ARG A 695 -31.81 -11.01 -14.27
CA ARG A 695 -33.02 -11.77 -14.63
C ARG A 695 -33.15 -11.93 -16.14
N ALA A 696 -32.75 -10.90 -16.90
CA ALA A 696 -32.73 -10.93 -18.36
C ALA A 696 -31.80 -12.02 -18.93
N GLN A 697 -30.76 -12.42 -18.20
CA GLN A 697 -29.76 -13.40 -18.65
C GLN A 697 -30.05 -14.84 -18.21
N ALA A 698 -31.14 -15.06 -17.45
CA ALA A 698 -31.47 -16.37 -16.89
C ALA A 698 -31.74 -17.44 -17.95
N LYS A 699 -32.31 -17.07 -19.10
CA LYS A 699 -32.59 -18.02 -20.20
C LYS A 699 -31.33 -18.59 -20.85
N GLY A 700 -30.21 -17.86 -20.78
CA GLY A 700 -28.94 -18.27 -21.40
C GLY A 700 -28.03 -19.08 -20.47
N GLU A 701 -28.47 -19.43 -19.26
CA GLU A 701 -27.61 -20.10 -18.28
C GLU A 701 -27.14 -21.48 -18.74
N THR A 702 -25.89 -21.81 -18.45
CA THR A 702 -25.38 -23.17 -18.65
C THR A 702 -25.87 -24.10 -17.53
N GLU A 703 -25.80 -25.41 -17.75
CA GLU A 703 -26.15 -26.38 -16.71
C GLU A 703 -25.26 -26.22 -15.47
N ARG A 704 -23.98 -25.91 -15.68
CA ARG A 704 -23.03 -25.70 -14.59
C ARG A 704 -23.28 -24.41 -13.82
N GLU A 705 -23.70 -23.34 -14.51
CA GLU A 705 -24.17 -22.11 -13.86
C GLU A 705 -25.38 -22.38 -12.96
N ARG A 706 -26.38 -23.11 -13.48
CA ARG A 706 -27.57 -23.48 -12.72
C ARG A 706 -27.23 -24.31 -11.49
N LEU A 707 -26.34 -25.31 -11.64
CA LEU A 707 -25.90 -26.16 -10.54
C LEU A 707 -25.26 -25.32 -9.42
N LEU A 708 -24.27 -24.49 -9.77
CA LEU A 708 -23.58 -23.65 -8.78
C LEU A 708 -24.51 -22.62 -8.14
N LEU A 709 -25.45 -22.06 -8.91
CA LEU A 709 -26.45 -21.13 -8.41
C LEU A 709 -27.42 -21.82 -7.43
N ALA A 710 -27.85 -23.04 -7.70
CA ALA A 710 -28.71 -23.81 -6.79
C ALA A 710 -28.01 -24.07 -5.45
N TYR A 711 -26.74 -24.49 -5.46
CA TYR A 711 -25.95 -24.62 -4.24
C TYR A 711 -25.80 -23.30 -3.48
N GLN A 712 -25.55 -22.19 -4.18
CA GLN A 712 -25.42 -20.87 -3.55
C GLN A 712 -26.75 -20.40 -2.94
N VAL A 713 -27.86 -20.55 -3.65
CA VAL A 713 -29.19 -20.20 -3.12
C VAL A 713 -29.54 -21.08 -1.93
N ASN A 714 -29.18 -22.37 -1.97
CA ASN A 714 -29.42 -23.26 -0.85
C ASN A 714 -28.59 -22.92 0.38
N ASP A 715 -27.36 -22.41 0.21
CA ASP A 715 -26.57 -21.89 1.34
C ASP A 715 -27.28 -20.68 2.00
N GLU A 716 -27.86 -19.78 1.21
CA GLU A 716 -28.67 -18.67 1.73
C GLU A 716 -29.95 -19.18 2.44
N VAL A 717 -30.64 -20.20 1.89
CA VAL A 717 -31.77 -20.89 2.57
C VAL A 717 -31.32 -21.49 3.90
N HIS A 718 -30.20 -22.20 3.90
CA HIS A 718 -29.65 -22.87 5.08
C HIS A 718 -29.29 -21.87 6.20
N GLN A 719 -28.76 -20.70 5.81
CA GLN A 719 -28.43 -19.58 6.72
C GLN A 719 -29.66 -18.76 7.15
N GLY A 720 -30.83 -18.95 6.53
CA GLY A 720 -32.03 -18.15 6.81
C GLY A 720 -32.05 -16.79 6.10
N HIS A 721 -31.24 -16.62 5.04
CA HIS A 721 -31.23 -15.47 4.14
C HIS A 721 -32.06 -15.73 2.86
N PHE A 722 -33.11 -16.52 2.97
CA PHE A 722 -34.05 -16.75 1.88
C PHE A 722 -35.40 -17.12 2.48
N PRO A 723 -36.53 -16.53 2.01
CA PRO A 723 -37.83 -16.80 2.60
C PRO A 723 -38.33 -18.18 2.19
N VAL A 724 -38.36 -19.11 3.14
CA VAL A 724 -38.97 -20.43 3.01
C VAL A 724 -39.83 -20.72 4.24
N ASN A 725 -40.90 -21.50 4.07
CA ASN A 725 -41.60 -22.13 5.19
C ASN A 725 -41.02 -23.54 5.45
N LYS A 726 -41.39 -24.19 6.56
CA LYS A 726 -40.85 -25.51 6.94
C LYS A 726 -41.05 -26.60 5.88
N GLU A 727 -42.19 -26.59 5.21
CA GLU A 727 -42.52 -27.61 4.21
C GLU A 727 -41.71 -27.42 2.92
N LEU A 728 -41.68 -26.19 2.40
CA LEU A 728 -40.87 -25.83 1.24
C LEU A 728 -39.38 -26.06 1.52
N ALA A 729 -38.91 -25.72 2.72
CA ALA A 729 -37.54 -25.98 3.16
C ALA A 729 -37.17 -27.47 3.10
N LEU A 730 -38.13 -28.36 3.43
CA LEU A 730 -37.94 -29.80 3.36
C LEU A 730 -37.91 -30.30 1.91
N GLU A 731 -38.78 -29.78 1.05
CA GLU A 731 -38.82 -30.12 -0.38
C GLU A 731 -37.53 -29.71 -1.12
N VAL A 732 -37.04 -28.49 -0.87
CA VAL A 732 -35.80 -28.02 -1.48
C VAL A 732 -34.57 -28.74 -0.92
N ALA A 733 -34.60 -29.14 0.35
CA ALA A 733 -33.55 -29.99 0.94
C ALA A 733 -33.53 -31.40 0.31
N ALA A 734 -34.69 -32.00 0.04
CA ALA A 734 -34.79 -33.28 -0.66
C ALA A 734 -34.26 -33.19 -2.09
N LEU A 735 -34.57 -32.11 -2.82
CA LEU A 735 -34.00 -31.85 -4.16
C LEU A 735 -32.47 -31.76 -4.12
N MET A 736 -31.90 -31.03 -3.17
CA MET A 736 -30.43 -30.92 -3.03
C MET A 736 -29.79 -32.24 -2.60
N ALA A 737 -30.48 -33.03 -1.77
CA ALA A 737 -30.02 -34.36 -1.38
C ALA A 737 -29.98 -35.31 -2.59
N GLN A 738 -31.01 -35.30 -3.44
CA GLN A 738 -31.02 -36.03 -4.72
C GLN A 738 -29.89 -35.58 -5.65
N VAL A 739 -29.58 -34.27 -5.69
CA VAL A 739 -28.47 -33.72 -6.49
C VAL A 739 -27.10 -34.19 -5.99
N GLU A 740 -26.88 -34.22 -4.67
CA GLU A 740 -25.56 -34.54 -4.10
C GLU A 740 -25.33 -36.05 -3.92
N HIS A 741 -26.37 -36.82 -3.60
CA HIS A 741 -26.27 -38.22 -3.20
C HIS A 741 -26.98 -39.20 -4.15
N GLY A 742 -27.81 -38.72 -5.09
CA GLY A 742 -28.61 -39.57 -5.97
C GLY A 742 -29.84 -40.17 -5.30
N ASP A 743 -30.32 -41.30 -5.83
CA ASP A 743 -31.50 -41.99 -5.29
C ASP A 743 -31.26 -42.47 -3.85
N LEU A 744 -32.24 -42.27 -2.97
CA LEU A 744 -32.20 -42.81 -1.62
C LEU A 744 -32.31 -44.34 -1.64
N ASP A 745 -31.28 -45.04 -1.16
CA ASP A 745 -31.28 -46.50 -1.04
C ASP A 745 -32.45 -46.99 -0.18
N ARG A 746 -33.22 -47.95 -0.70
CA ARG A 746 -34.31 -48.57 0.04
C ARG A 746 -33.71 -49.51 1.09
N PRO A 747 -34.19 -49.51 2.36
CA PRO A 747 -33.87 -50.60 3.25
C PRO A 747 -34.34 -51.91 2.59
N ALA A 748 -33.43 -52.85 2.38
CA ALA A 748 -33.79 -54.18 1.91
C ALA A 748 -34.81 -54.78 2.89
N PRO A 749 -35.88 -55.46 2.42
CA PRO A 749 -36.75 -56.20 3.32
C PRO A 749 -35.91 -57.29 3.99
N SER A 750 -35.68 -57.14 5.29
CA SER A 750 -34.91 -58.08 6.10
C SER A 750 -35.61 -59.44 6.12
N SER A 751 -35.00 -60.44 5.48
CA SER A 751 -35.10 -61.82 5.96
C SER A 751 -34.62 -61.85 7.41
N ALA A 752 -35.43 -62.45 8.28
CA ALA A 752 -35.23 -62.49 9.71
C ALA A 752 -33.97 -63.28 10.11
N SER A 753 -32.82 -62.63 10.20
CA SER A 753 -31.73 -62.94 11.14
C SER A 753 -30.59 -61.93 10.98
N CYS A 754 -29.93 -61.65 12.11
CA CYS A 754 -28.80 -60.74 12.31
C CYS A 754 -29.12 -59.24 12.44
N SER A 755 -28.75 -58.75 13.63
CA SER A 755 -28.78 -57.38 14.11
C SER A 755 -27.89 -56.45 13.27
N SER A 756 -28.48 -55.31 12.89
CA SER A 756 -27.89 -54.07 12.35
C SER A 756 -27.55 -53.99 10.83
N PRO A 757 -28.47 -53.39 10.04
CA PRO A 757 -28.10 -52.68 8.80
C PRO A 757 -28.57 -51.21 8.73
N GLN A 758 -29.10 -50.61 9.81
CA GLN A 758 -29.67 -49.23 9.77
C GLN A 758 -28.72 -47.99 9.83
N PRO A 759 -27.42 -48.03 10.21
CA PRO A 759 -26.72 -46.80 10.55
C PRO A 759 -26.35 -45.90 9.35
N LYS A 760 -26.17 -46.44 8.13
CA LYS A 760 -25.66 -45.67 6.98
C LYS A 760 -26.71 -44.80 6.29
N SER A 761 -27.92 -45.31 6.03
CA SER A 761 -29.00 -44.52 5.41
C SER A 761 -29.48 -43.40 6.33
N GLN A 762 -29.59 -43.68 7.63
CA GLN A 762 -29.91 -42.68 8.64
C GLN A 762 -28.83 -41.58 8.73
N GLN A 763 -27.54 -41.94 8.59
CA GLN A 763 -26.44 -40.99 8.58
C GLN A 763 -26.49 -40.04 7.38
N ILE A 764 -26.82 -40.53 6.19
CA ILE A 764 -26.97 -39.70 4.97
C ILE A 764 -28.15 -38.73 5.12
N LEU A 765 -29.28 -39.17 5.69
CA LEU A 765 -30.42 -38.29 5.96
C LEU A 765 -30.06 -37.15 6.93
N LEU A 766 -29.34 -37.47 8.01
CA LEU A 766 -28.87 -36.47 8.96
C LEU A 766 -27.84 -35.51 8.33
N GLN A 767 -26.97 -36.01 7.45
CA GLN A 767 -26.02 -35.18 6.70
C GLN A 767 -26.75 -34.22 5.74
N ALA A 768 -27.74 -34.72 5.00
CA ALA A 768 -28.57 -33.92 4.10
C ALA A 768 -29.37 -32.86 4.85
N LEU A 769 -30.02 -33.23 5.97
CA LEU A 769 -30.66 -32.26 6.86
C LEU A 769 -29.64 -31.24 7.34
N GLY A 770 -28.49 -31.68 7.85
CA GLY A 770 -27.42 -30.84 8.37
C GLY A 770 -26.96 -29.80 7.35
N ARG A 771 -26.79 -30.20 6.08
CA ARG A 771 -26.23 -29.39 5.00
C ARG A 771 -27.24 -28.50 4.29
N PHE A 772 -28.47 -28.97 4.06
CA PHE A 772 -29.41 -28.29 3.17
C PHE A 772 -30.62 -27.67 3.86
N TYR A 773 -31.07 -28.22 4.98
CA TYR A 773 -32.24 -27.72 5.70
C TYR A 773 -31.86 -26.51 6.60
N PRO A 774 -32.71 -25.48 6.75
CA PRO A 774 -32.40 -24.27 7.51
C PRO A 774 -31.98 -24.53 8.95
N LYS A 775 -30.90 -23.88 9.40
CA LYS A 775 -30.37 -24.03 10.77
C LYS A 775 -31.37 -23.63 11.85
N HIS A 776 -32.04 -22.50 11.66
CA HIS A 776 -32.99 -21.94 12.63
C HIS A 776 -34.25 -22.81 12.81
N TYR A 777 -34.62 -23.64 11.84
CA TYR A 777 -35.73 -24.61 12.00
C TYR A 777 -35.34 -25.89 12.73
N LYS A 778 -34.04 -26.13 12.91
CA LYS A 778 -33.50 -27.25 13.70
C LYS A 778 -33.06 -26.82 15.10
N GLN A 779 -32.99 -25.51 15.35
CA GLN A 779 -32.68 -24.99 16.67
C GLN A 779 -33.74 -25.49 17.66
N ASP A 780 -33.27 -26.05 18.76
CA ASP A 780 -34.10 -26.58 19.86
C ASP A 780 -34.96 -27.81 19.53
N CYS A 781 -34.68 -28.53 18.43
CA CYS A 781 -35.35 -29.81 18.16
C CYS A 781 -34.90 -30.91 19.13
N SER A 782 -35.85 -31.64 19.72
CA SER A 782 -35.56 -32.87 20.47
C SER A 782 -35.10 -34.01 19.55
N MET A 783 -34.50 -35.05 20.12
CA MET A 783 -34.08 -36.23 19.35
C MET A 783 -35.24 -36.90 18.61
N ASP A 784 -36.43 -36.95 19.21
CA ASP A 784 -37.64 -37.48 18.56
C ASP A 784 -38.12 -36.59 17.41
N GLN A 785 -38.06 -35.26 17.57
CA GLN A 785 -38.42 -34.32 16.51
C GLN A 785 -37.43 -34.37 15.34
N LEU A 786 -36.13 -34.57 15.60
CA LEU A 786 -35.13 -34.79 14.57
C LEU A 786 -35.36 -36.11 13.82
N ARG A 787 -35.79 -37.17 14.52
CA ARG A 787 -36.17 -38.43 13.89
C ARG A 787 -37.37 -38.24 12.95
N ASP A 788 -38.45 -37.62 13.43
CA ASP A 788 -39.63 -37.29 12.60
C ASP A 788 -39.24 -36.46 11.37
N LEU A 789 -38.41 -35.42 11.55
CA LEU A 789 -37.92 -34.59 10.45
C LEU A 789 -37.11 -35.40 9.42
N SER A 790 -36.29 -36.35 9.89
CA SER A 790 -35.51 -37.25 9.01
C SER A 790 -36.39 -38.20 8.21
N GLU A 791 -37.45 -38.74 8.82
CA GLU A 791 -38.43 -39.61 8.16
C GLU A 791 -39.23 -38.83 7.11
N ARG A 792 -39.65 -37.60 7.44
CA ARG A 792 -40.32 -36.71 6.48
C ARG A 792 -39.42 -36.34 5.30
N LEU A 793 -38.14 -36.07 5.54
CA LEU A 793 -37.16 -35.87 4.47
C LEU A 793 -37.04 -37.12 3.59
N ALA A 794 -36.93 -38.29 4.19
CA ALA A 794 -36.83 -39.56 3.46
C ALA A 794 -38.04 -39.80 2.55
N THR A 795 -39.25 -39.51 3.04
CA THR A 795 -40.48 -39.59 2.25
C THR A 795 -40.42 -38.65 1.04
N LYS A 796 -40.08 -37.38 1.24
CA LYS A 796 -39.96 -36.41 0.14
C LYS A 796 -38.87 -36.78 -0.87
N TRP A 797 -37.73 -37.25 -0.40
CA TRP A 797 -36.61 -37.67 -1.25
C TRP A 797 -36.97 -38.92 -2.06
N SER A 798 -37.66 -39.90 -1.47
CA SER A 798 -38.06 -41.14 -2.17
C SER A 798 -38.93 -40.89 -3.41
N VAL A 799 -39.72 -39.80 -3.43
CA VAL A 799 -40.55 -39.41 -4.58
C VAL A 799 -39.70 -38.91 -5.76
N LEU A 800 -38.48 -38.46 -5.51
CA LEU A 800 -37.55 -37.96 -6.54
C LEU A 800 -36.74 -39.07 -7.22
N ARG A 801 -37.02 -40.34 -6.90
CA ARG A 801 -36.28 -41.47 -7.45
C ARG A 801 -36.27 -41.47 -8.98
N GLY A 802 -35.09 -41.65 -9.58
CA GLY A 802 -34.90 -41.59 -11.03
C GLY A 802 -34.87 -40.18 -11.62
N CYS A 803 -35.05 -39.13 -10.81
CA CYS A 803 -34.82 -37.75 -11.25
C CYS A 803 -33.32 -37.48 -11.33
N SER A 804 -32.89 -36.94 -12.47
CA SER A 804 -31.49 -36.54 -12.67
C SER A 804 -31.15 -35.27 -11.88
N ALA A 805 -29.86 -35.08 -11.57
CA ALA A 805 -29.39 -33.88 -10.88
C ALA A 805 -29.76 -32.58 -11.63
N SER A 806 -29.65 -32.56 -12.96
CA SER A 806 -30.06 -31.41 -13.79
C SER A 806 -31.54 -31.09 -13.64
N GLU A 807 -32.38 -32.12 -13.60
CA GLU A 807 -33.83 -31.95 -13.45
C GLU A 807 -34.19 -31.42 -12.06
N CYS A 808 -33.58 -31.96 -11.00
CA CYS A 808 -33.75 -31.47 -9.64
C CYS A 808 -33.30 -30.01 -9.50
N VAL A 809 -32.15 -29.63 -10.07
CA VAL A 809 -31.67 -28.24 -10.11
C VAL A 809 -32.65 -27.33 -10.86
N ARG A 810 -33.20 -27.79 -11.99
CA ARG A 810 -34.20 -27.04 -12.76
C ARG A 810 -35.47 -26.79 -11.94
N ILE A 811 -35.99 -27.82 -11.26
CA ILE A 811 -37.15 -27.71 -10.37
C ILE A 811 -36.85 -26.73 -9.23
N TYR A 812 -35.70 -26.91 -8.55
CA TYR A 812 -35.26 -26.05 -7.46
C TYR A 812 -35.25 -24.57 -7.87
N LEU A 813 -34.54 -24.24 -8.96
CA LEU A 813 -34.43 -22.85 -9.41
C LEU A 813 -35.75 -22.28 -9.92
N THR A 814 -36.62 -23.11 -10.51
CA THR A 814 -37.97 -22.69 -10.92
C THR A 814 -38.79 -22.25 -9.71
N VAL A 815 -38.71 -22.99 -8.61
CA VAL A 815 -39.39 -22.65 -7.35
C VAL A 815 -38.76 -21.41 -6.71
N ALA A 816 -37.43 -21.37 -6.58
CA ALA A 816 -36.72 -20.26 -5.96
C ALA A 816 -36.94 -18.92 -6.69
N ARG A 817 -37.01 -18.95 -8.03
CA ARG A 817 -37.26 -17.75 -8.86
C ARG A 817 -38.67 -17.17 -8.74
N LYS A 818 -39.60 -17.86 -8.09
CA LYS A 818 -40.92 -17.29 -7.76
C LYS A 818 -40.80 -16.15 -6.75
N TRP A 819 -39.74 -16.12 -5.95
CA TRP A 819 -39.48 -14.99 -5.06
C TRP A 819 -39.04 -13.77 -5.90
N PRO A 820 -39.76 -12.62 -5.84
CA PRO A 820 -39.46 -11.46 -6.70
C PRO A 820 -38.05 -10.91 -6.54
N LEU A 821 -37.45 -11.09 -5.36
CA LEU A 821 -36.10 -10.63 -5.01
C LEU A 821 -35.06 -11.75 -5.16
N PHE A 822 -35.34 -12.80 -5.95
CA PHE A 822 -34.36 -13.83 -6.26
C PHE A 822 -33.04 -13.22 -6.76
N GLY A 823 -31.93 -13.61 -6.14
CA GLY A 823 -30.60 -13.07 -6.43
C GLY A 823 -30.27 -11.74 -5.74
N ALA A 824 -31.19 -11.19 -4.94
CA ALA A 824 -30.89 -10.03 -4.09
C ALA A 824 -29.94 -10.41 -2.97
N LYS A 825 -29.00 -9.52 -2.64
CA LYS A 825 -28.18 -9.68 -1.44
C LYS A 825 -28.84 -9.03 -0.24
N LEU A 826 -29.06 -9.82 0.80
CA LEU A 826 -29.73 -9.40 2.03
C LEU A 826 -28.74 -8.97 3.11
N PHE A 827 -29.09 -7.91 3.83
CA PHE A 827 -28.34 -7.39 4.96
C PHE A 827 -29.28 -7.08 6.12
N HIS A 828 -29.04 -7.70 7.27
CA HIS A 828 -29.72 -7.34 8.51
C HIS A 828 -29.35 -5.92 8.93
N ALA A 829 -30.35 -5.10 9.24
CA ALA A 829 -30.18 -3.71 9.62
C ALA A 829 -31.20 -3.29 10.69
N LYS A 830 -30.87 -2.24 11.45
CA LYS A 830 -31.79 -1.58 12.37
C LYS A 830 -32.04 -0.14 11.92
N PRO A 831 -33.30 0.26 11.62
CA PRO A 831 -33.62 1.65 11.29
C PRO A 831 -33.27 2.58 12.46
N LEU A 832 -32.73 3.76 12.15
CA LEU A 832 -32.41 4.81 13.12
C LEU A 832 -33.15 6.12 12.76
N PRO A 833 -33.57 6.92 13.75
CA PRO A 833 -34.13 8.25 13.49
C PRO A 833 -33.17 9.10 12.65
N PRO A 834 -33.65 9.85 11.64
CA PRO A 834 -35.04 10.22 11.35
C PRO A 834 -35.79 9.29 10.37
N SER A 835 -35.39 8.02 10.24
CA SER A 835 -36.07 7.06 9.35
C SER A 835 -37.57 6.97 9.65
N SER A 836 -38.41 6.98 8.59
CA SER A 836 -39.87 6.80 8.66
C SER A 836 -40.29 5.34 8.90
N VAL A 837 -39.33 4.41 8.86
CA VAL A 837 -39.57 2.98 9.03
C VAL A 837 -39.71 2.66 10.53
N GLU A 838 -40.93 2.34 10.97
CA GLU A 838 -41.29 2.11 12.38
C GLU A 838 -40.84 0.74 12.95
N GLN A 839 -40.11 -0.08 12.18
CA GLN A 839 -39.73 -1.43 12.59
C GLN A 839 -38.44 -1.48 13.41
N SER A 840 -38.42 -2.34 14.45
CA SER A 840 -37.25 -2.58 15.30
C SER A 840 -36.06 -3.23 14.57
N GLN A 841 -36.33 -4.02 13.52
CA GLN A 841 -35.35 -4.68 12.66
C GLN A 841 -35.90 -4.85 11.25
N VAL A 842 -35.04 -4.69 10.25
CA VAL A 842 -35.38 -4.83 8.84
C VAL A 842 -34.30 -5.58 8.07
N TRP A 843 -34.65 -6.07 6.89
CA TRP A 843 -33.67 -6.50 5.89
C TRP A 843 -33.52 -5.44 4.81
N LEU A 844 -32.28 -5.19 4.41
CA LEU A 844 -31.97 -4.43 3.21
C LEU A 844 -31.63 -5.41 2.09
N ALA A 845 -32.42 -5.42 1.03
CA ALA A 845 -32.21 -6.23 -0.16
C ALA A 845 -31.68 -5.35 -1.30
N VAL A 846 -30.53 -5.72 -1.87
CA VAL A 846 -29.95 -5.05 -3.05
C VAL A 846 -30.05 -6.00 -4.24
N ASN A 847 -30.71 -5.56 -5.31
CA ASN A 847 -30.91 -6.35 -6.53
C ASN A 847 -30.70 -5.50 -7.80
N GLU A 848 -31.02 -6.07 -8.97
CA GLU A 848 -30.88 -5.36 -10.25
C GLU A 848 -31.78 -4.11 -10.37
N ASP A 849 -32.90 -4.06 -9.66
CA ASP A 849 -33.88 -2.97 -9.76
C ASP A 849 -33.57 -1.80 -8.80
N GLY A 850 -32.93 -2.08 -7.65
CA GLY A 850 -32.61 -1.07 -6.66
C GLY A 850 -32.36 -1.60 -5.25
N LEU A 851 -32.73 -0.78 -4.27
CA LEU A 851 -32.69 -1.08 -2.83
C LEU A 851 -34.10 -1.29 -2.31
N CYS A 852 -34.38 -2.43 -1.68
CA CYS A 852 -35.66 -2.72 -1.05
C CYS A 852 -35.47 -2.91 0.47
N VAL A 853 -36.35 -2.28 1.26
CA VAL A 853 -36.43 -2.51 2.71
C VAL A 853 -37.53 -3.54 2.95
N LEU A 854 -37.21 -4.62 3.64
CA LEU A 854 -38.14 -5.70 3.97
C LEU A 854 -38.36 -5.78 5.46
N ASP A 855 -39.52 -6.31 5.85
CA ASP A 855 -39.77 -6.67 7.25
C ASP A 855 -39.00 -7.91 7.69
N TYR A 856 -39.13 -8.28 8.97
CA TYR A 856 -38.46 -9.45 9.53
C TYR A 856 -38.88 -10.78 8.88
N THR A 857 -40.03 -10.82 8.21
CA THR A 857 -40.54 -11.96 7.43
C THR A 857 -40.15 -11.91 5.95
N MET A 858 -39.30 -10.95 5.56
CA MET A 858 -38.83 -10.68 4.19
C MET A 858 -39.91 -10.23 3.21
N HIS A 859 -41.01 -9.64 3.69
CA HIS A 859 -41.99 -8.97 2.83
C HIS A 859 -41.55 -7.52 2.54
N PRO A 860 -41.66 -7.05 1.28
CA PRO A 860 -41.30 -5.67 0.91
C PRO A 860 -42.13 -4.63 1.65
N LEU A 861 -41.46 -3.68 2.31
CA LEU A 861 -42.06 -2.49 2.90
C LEU A 861 -42.00 -1.31 1.94
N VAL A 862 -40.82 -1.10 1.33
CA VAL A 862 -40.58 -0.03 0.36
C VAL A 862 -39.46 -0.40 -0.60
N THR A 863 -39.58 0.03 -1.86
CA THR A 863 -38.59 -0.22 -2.91
C THR A 863 -38.14 1.08 -3.54
N TYR A 864 -36.83 1.29 -3.59
CA TYR A 864 -36.18 2.45 -4.16
C TYR A 864 -35.40 2.06 -5.40
N SER A 865 -35.85 2.52 -6.57
CA SER A 865 -35.09 2.35 -7.81
C SER A 865 -33.77 3.13 -7.74
N TYR A 866 -32.74 2.67 -8.46
CA TYR A 866 -31.46 3.41 -8.50
C TYR A 866 -31.57 4.86 -8.97
N GLN A 867 -32.57 5.19 -9.79
CA GLN A 867 -32.84 6.57 -10.23
C GLN A 867 -33.40 7.48 -9.12
N SER A 868 -34.05 6.88 -8.12
CA SER A 868 -34.59 7.61 -6.97
C SER A 868 -33.54 7.85 -5.88
N VAL A 869 -32.41 7.15 -5.91
CA VAL A 869 -31.34 7.28 -4.91
C VAL A 869 -30.46 8.48 -5.27
N ILE A 870 -30.53 9.54 -4.47
CA ILE A 870 -29.76 10.78 -4.65
C ILE A 870 -28.32 10.59 -4.15
N THR A 871 -28.17 10.06 -2.94
CA THR A 871 -26.86 9.78 -2.34
C THR A 871 -26.94 8.60 -1.40
N PHE A 872 -25.83 7.90 -1.28
CA PHE A 872 -25.70 6.66 -0.54
C PHE A 872 -24.30 6.63 0.09
N GLY A 873 -24.17 6.40 1.40
CA GLY A 873 -22.86 6.39 2.05
C GLY A 873 -22.88 6.14 3.56
N GLY A 874 -21.69 5.98 4.15
CA GLY A 874 -21.55 5.83 5.60
C GLY A 874 -21.76 7.16 6.33
N CYS A 875 -22.45 7.13 7.47
CA CYS A 875 -22.73 8.28 8.34
C CYS A 875 -22.47 7.89 9.80
N CYS A 876 -21.40 8.42 10.40
CA CYS A 876 -21.07 8.20 11.82
C CYS A 876 -21.12 6.72 12.27
N ASP A 877 -20.58 5.82 11.42
CA ASP A 877 -20.56 4.35 11.55
C ASP A 877 -21.79 3.58 11.03
N ASP A 878 -22.86 4.28 10.67
CA ASP A 878 -24.09 3.72 10.11
C ASP A 878 -24.19 3.91 8.59
N LEU A 879 -25.22 3.34 7.98
CA LEU A 879 -25.56 3.56 6.57
C LEU A 879 -26.60 4.67 6.44
N MET A 880 -26.36 5.64 5.56
CA MET A 880 -27.32 6.67 5.17
C MET A 880 -27.68 6.54 3.70
N VAL A 881 -28.97 6.57 3.41
CA VAL A 881 -29.52 6.60 2.05
C VAL A 881 -30.46 7.78 1.92
N VAL A 882 -30.27 8.60 0.88
CA VAL A 882 -31.15 9.74 0.59
C VAL A 882 -31.85 9.46 -0.72
N VAL A 883 -33.18 9.50 -0.70
CA VAL A 883 -34.04 9.12 -1.82
C VAL A 883 -34.99 10.26 -2.16
N SER A 884 -35.28 10.44 -3.45
CA SER A 884 -36.37 11.29 -3.91
C SER A 884 -37.61 10.44 -4.18
N GLN A 885 -38.70 10.72 -3.48
CA GLN A 885 -40.00 10.14 -3.78
C GLN A 885 -40.89 11.17 -4.49
N THR A 886 -41.68 10.71 -5.46
CA THR A 886 -42.75 11.51 -6.07
C THR A 886 -44.04 11.12 -5.35
N LYS A 887 -44.64 12.03 -4.58
CA LYS A 887 -45.94 11.74 -3.95
C LYS A 887 -47.05 11.73 -4.99
N GLU A 888 -47.84 10.67 -5.04
CA GLU A 888 -48.96 10.50 -6.00
C GLU A 888 -50.20 11.34 -5.67
N GLN A 889 -50.24 12.05 -4.54
CA GLN A 889 -51.36 12.94 -4.21
C GLN A 889 -51.00 14.41 -4.42
N GLY A 890 -51.47 14.97 -5.55
CA GLY A 890 -51.63 16.41 -5.75
C GLY A 890 -50.34 17.22 -5.93
N GLY A 891 -49.80 17.22 -7.16
CA GLY A 891 -48.90 18.26 -7.65
C GLY A 891 -47.41 18.02 -7.40
N GLY A 892 -46.80 17.08 -8.14
CA GLY A 892 -45.42 17.09 -8.67
C GLY A 892 -44.23 17.43 -7.76
N LYS A 893 -44.40 17.65 -6.46
CA LYS A 893 -43.31 17.99 -5.54
C LYS A 893 -42.56 16.72 -5.17
N LYS A 894 -41.33 16.61 -5.67
CA LYS A 894 -40.37 15.59 -5.23
C LYS A 894 -40.02 15.84 -3.76
N SER A 895 -40.41 14.93 -2.87
CA SER A 895 -39.99 14.94 -1.47
C SER A 895 -38.68 14.18 -1.32
N VAL A 896 -37.71 14.77 -0.64
CA VAL A 896 -36.44 14.13 -0.32
C VAL A 896 -36.53 13.53 1.07
N GLU A 897 -36.26 12.24 1.16
CA GLU A 897 -36.29 11.48 2.41
C GLU A 897 -34.87 10.98 2.75
N LYS A 898 -34.53 11.02 4.05
CA LYS A 898 -33.26 10.54 4.59
C LYS A 898 -33.51 9.32 5.46
N LEU A 899 -32.97 8.17 5.04
CA LEU A 899 -33.00 6.91 5.76
C LEU A 899 -31.64 6.65 6.41
N VAL A 900 -31.65 6.20 7.66
CA VAL A 900 -30.43 5.83 8.39
C VAL A 900 -30.61 4.43 8.97
N PHE A 901 -29.61 3.57 8.80
CA PHE A 901 -29.64 2.18 9.22
C PHE A 901 -28.34 1.81 9.94
N ALA A 902 -28.44 1.21 11.12
CA ALA A 902 -27.30 0.62 11.80
C ALA A 902 -26.94 -0.74 11.18
N LEU A 903 -25.69 -0.86 10.72
CA LEU A 903 -25.10 -2.09 10.20
C LEU A 903 -23.61 -2.19 10.60
N PRO A 904 -23.05 -3.41 10.73
CA PRO A 904 -21.61 -3.58 10.88
C PRO A 904 -20.85 -2.94 9.70
N LYS A 905 -19.75 -2.22 9.98
CA LYS A 905 -18.93 -1.52 8.98
C LYS A 905 -18.57 -2.37 7.73
N PRO A 906 -18.17 -3.65 7.86
CA PRO A 906 -17.90 -4.48 6.68
C PRO A 906 -19.14 -4.66 5.78
N LYS A 907 -20.31 -4.82 6.40
CA LYS A 907 -21.59 -4.98 5.68
C LYS A 907 -22.01 -3.69 4.97
N VAL A 908 -21.77 -2.52 5.56
CA VAL A 908 -21.98 -1.21 4.90
C VAL A 908 -21.16 -1.10 3.61
N LYS A 909 -19.88 -1.49 3.66
CA LYS A 909 -18.98 -1.49 2.49
C LYS A 909 -19.45 -2.48 1.42
N SER A 910 -19.88 -3.67 1.81
CA SER A 910 -20.42 -4.67 0.88
C SER A 910 -21.68 -4.16 0.18
N LEU A 911 -22.65 -3.64 0.94
CA LEU A 911 -23.91 -3.10 0.40
C LEU A 911 -23.64 -1.96 -0.60
N TYR A 912 -22.71 -1.06 -0.25
CA TYR A 912 -22.22 0.00 -1.12
C TYR A 912 -21.68 -0.53 -2.46
N LEU A 913 -20.81 -1.54 -2.42
CA LEU A 913 -20.21 -2.13 -3.62
C LEU A 913 -21.25 -2.83 -4.52
N TYR A 914 -22.23 -3.53 -3.94
CA TYR A 914 -23.32 -4.13 -4.73
C TYR A 914 -24.17 -3.07 -5.42
N SER A 915 -24.55 -2.02 -4.69
CA SER A 915 -25.38 -0.93 -5.23
C SER A 915 -24.68 -0.19 -6.38
N LEU A 916 -23.38 0.04 -6.25
CA LEU A 916 -22.56 0.64 -7.31
C LEU A 916 -22.52 -0.20 -8.58
N LEU A 917 -22.35 -1.53 -8.45
CA LEU A 917 -22.19 -2.42 -9.59
C LEU A 917 -23.48 -2.62 -10.39
N TYR A 918 -24.61 -2.80 -9.70
CA TYR A 918 -25.90 -2.83 -10.38
C TYR A 918 -26.22 -1.47 -11.01
N GLY A 919 -25.91 -0.36 -10.32
CA GLY A 919 -26.11 0.99 -10.87
C GLY A 919 -25.23 1.32 -12.08
N SER A 920 -23.97 0.87 -12.10
CA SER A 920 -23.04 1.13 -13.21
C SER A 920 -23.34 0.31 -14.45
N THR A 921 -23.73 -0.97 -14.28
CA THR A 921 -24.11 -1.86 -15.41
C THR A 921 -25.36 -1.38 -16.15
N GLN A 922 -26.25 -0.64 -15.50
CA GLN A 922 -27.42 -0.04 -16.15
C GLN A 922 -27.16 1.35 -16.78
N GLY A 923 -25.93 1.88 -16.73
CA GLY A 923 -25.59 3.19 -17.29
C GLY A 923 -26.30 4.37 -16.59
N LYS A 924 -26.80 4.18 -15.37
CA LYS A 924 -27.77 5.08 -14.70
C LYS A 924 -27.25 5.84 -13.48
N VAL A 925 -25.93 5.92 -13.29
CA VAL A 925 -25.37 6.51 -12.06
C VAL A 925 -24.31 7.58 -12.34
N SER A 926 -24.75 8.85 -12.25
CA SER A 926 -23.93 10.00 -11.83
C SER A 926 -24.24 10.31 -10.36
N ILE A 927 -24.10 9.33 -9.46
CA ILE A 927 -24.30 9.56 -8.02
C ILE A 927 -22.98 10.00 -7.41
N VAL A 928 -23.00 11.14 -6.70
CA VAL A 928 -21.84 11.66 -5.98
C VAL A 928 -21.68 10.86 -4.69
N PHE A 929 -20.76 9.89 -4.70
CA PHE A 929 -20.49 9.06 -3.53
C PHE A 929 -19.44 9.70 -2.63
N SER A 930 -19.86 10.18 -1.45
CA SER A 930 -18.96 10.64 -0.40
C SER A 930 -18.77 9.53 0.63
N MET A 931 -17.74 8.71 0.47
CA MET A 931 -17.10 8.10 1.64
C MET A 931 -15.86 8.94 1.99
N ALA A 932 -15.82 9.46 3.22
CA ALA A 932 -14.56 9.86 3.82
C ALA A 932 -13.63 8.64 3.75
N LYS A 933 -12.54 8.74 2.98
CA LYS A 933 -11.54 7.67 2.80
C LYS A 933 -11.26 6.98 4.13
N PRO A 934 -11.68 5.72 4.34
CA PRO A 934 -11.17 4.95 5.46
C PRO A 934 -9.71 4.66 5.13
N LYS A 935 -8.78 5.10 5.98
CA LYS A 935 -7.41 4.58 5.99
C LYS A 935 -7.45 3.13 6.48
N VAL A 936 -7.88 2.23 5.62
CA VAL A 936 -7.63 0.79 5.75
C VAL A 936 -7.22 0.35 4.36
N LYS A 937 -5.95 -0.02 4.21
CA LYS A 937 -5.44 -0.72 3.03
C LYS A 937 -6.27 -2.00 2.89
N SER A 938 -7.32 -2.01 2.07
CA SER A 938 -8.01 -3.24 1.72
C SER A 938 -7.34 -3.86 0.50
N LEU A 939 -7.12 -5.17 0.58
CA LEU A 939 -6.58 -6.10 -0.41
C LEU A 939 -6.83 -5.70 -1.88
#